data_AF-A0A1C2GH59-F1
#
_entry.id   AF-A0A1C2GH59-F1
#
_cell.length_a   1.000
_cell.length_b   1.000
_cell.length_c   1.000
_cell.angle_alpha   90.00
_cell.angle_beta   90.00
_cell.angle_gamma   90.00
#
_symmetry.space_group_name_H-M   'P 1'
#
loop_
_entity.id
_entity.type
_entity.pdbx_description
1 polymer ?
#
loop_
_entity_poly.entity_id
_entity_poly.type
_entity_poly.pdbx_seq_one_letter_code
_entity_poly.pdbx_strand_id
1 'polypeptide(L)'
;MKAPKEASATLQSQHVTSTGKNTRSMPAVPVLQARFQPEYDGQEETSSTDISAQSAHTHPAVFGPPVQQKQNGSNVGNAVASFPAIAGPIVQRVLRIDGEQVTESRINNKGAFKTKLNSHISNAAGEAGIASNKVRTRLTQWANDKLAHDYESKADAAWGAANDIVSNDGIPAIKSTDYTVIRILDSGSTKPQHVKFNDTRQEKVIKFGKDDGHLRTEILANKLYTAANIPTLKVDIVTVDGQLAQMTDFVSSFSTPEQLELSSSDDFLRHCGADMLFANWDLFKTDNWMKIDGRMIRSDNGGSLDRSAQGHMKDPGDWNGKAVKDIGSMREKKNSPYSSVTDHEVADSVRTLAKNLTVDKINQAFKDARYPLKQRATMRQTLLDRMKIALAWADKVYPLDKVVNVQHSTEERVREVIEDDDLPMDHAQALIDMGYHGVVPGMPPEFLGEQLKNGMIKPREPQGKTGNPHEMLPKVGPEELLRKDQFGGGLAKAMPKYFDRMKAGRLVRRMSDGERGAFEKAAGEKDMEKVLELIFPEAGKPGARGEMVWSVNKPYVFEREIAKLKGEDYKGTETEHRPEDYHWIMEIYITQEMLDFLADYAYINNPTGGAKPSAFLGNPTLKMEGQSGGVHDKGGIPNIVIKKDGFAKLWKGIQSFHFVEAEDHLWRHSSDNTELIKAKKEKEWKDEQERVKEQRKKDRKEAADKPVDNDNFGKLFGWGEEE
;
A
#
# COMPACT_ATOMS: atom_id res chain seq x y z
N MET A 1 -53.27 1.37 -59.44
CA MET A 1 -53.02 2.67 -58.78
C MET A 1 -51.64 2.64 -58.13
N LYS A 2 -50.82 3.64 -58.50
CA LYS A 2 -49.56 4.20 -57.94
C LYS A 2 -48.60 3.38 -57.05
N ALA A 3 -47.35 3.30 -57.54
CA ALA A 3 -46.06 3.19 -56.83
C ALA A 3 -45.65 4.55 -56.19
N PRO A 4 -44.42 4.83 -55.67
CA PRO A 4 -43.15 4.06 -55.65
C PRO A 4 -42.26 4.17 -54.36
N LYS A 5 -41.27 3.27 -54.16
CA LYS A 5 -39.77 3.40 -54.20
C LYS A 5 -39.10 4.55 -53.44
N GLU A 6 -38.02 4.21 -52.71
CA GLU A 6 -36.65 4.78 -52.77
C GLU A 6 -35.75 4.06 -51.73
N ALA A 7 -34.43 4.26 -51.70
CA ALA A 7 -33.35 3.73 -52.52
C ALA A 7 -32.07 3.89 -51.67
N SER A 8 -31.15 2.93 -51.77
CA SER A 8 -29.86 2.90 -51.07
C SER A 8 -28.83 3.81 -51.74
N ALA A 9 -27.96 4.48 -50.97
CA ALA A 9 -26.76 5.12 -51.49
C ALA A 9 -25.59 5.06 -50.49
N THR A 10 -24.50 4.49 -50.99
CA THR A 10 -23.14 4.38 -50.44
C THR A 10 -22.40 5.71 -50.58
N LEU A 11 -21.53 6.08 -49.63
CA LEU A 11 -20.52 7.13 -49.83
C LEU A 11 -19.19 6.73 -49.19
N GLN A 12 -18.21 6.47 -50.07
CA GLN A 12 -16.78 6.52 -49.79
C GLN A 12 -16.34 7.98 -49.63
N SER A 13 -15.37 8.26 -48.75
CA SER A 13 -14.58 9.49 -48.85
C SER A 13 -13.09 9.21 -48.68
N GLN A 14 -12.34 9.72 -49.64
CA GLN A 14 -10.92 9.51 -49.91
C GLN A 14 -10.01 10.38 -49.04
N HIS A 15 -8.77 9.91 -48.89
CA HIS A 15 -7.60 10.68 -48.50
C HIS A 15 -7.34 11.86 -49.45
N VAL A 16 -7.06 13.04 -48.89
CA VAL A 16 -6.31 14.12 -49.55
C VAL A 16 -5.30 14.71 -48.57
N THR A 17 -4.05 14.71 -49.00
CA THR A 17 -2.89 15.42 -48.45
C THR A 17 -2.96 16.92 -48.76
N SER A 18 -2.64 17.80 -47.81
CA SER A 18 -2.10 19.12 -48.15
C SER A 18 -1.12 19.66 -47.11
N THR A 19 0.11 19.84 -47.58
CA THR A 19 1.16 20.73 -47.08
C THR A 19 0.71 22.20 -47.07
N GLY A 20 1.16 23.00 -46.09
CA GLY A 20 1.10 24.46 -46.23
C GLY A 20 1.27 25.25 -44.93
N LYS A 21 2.45 25.86 -44.78
CA LYS A 21 2.82 26.85 -43.75
C LYS A 21 1.81 28.00 -43.66
N ASN A 22 1.51 28.46 -42.44
CA ASN A 22 1.48 29.90 -42.15
C ASN A 22 1.55 30.20 -40.64
N THR A 23 2.63 30.89 -40.29
CA THR A 23 2.86 31.61 -39.04
C THR A 23 1.83 32.74 -38.88
N ARG A 24 1.14 32.79 -37.74
CA ARG A 24 0.51 34.02 -37.25
C ARG A 24 0.75 34.17 -35.76
N SER A 25 1.56 35.17 -35.46
CA SER A 25 1.77 35.82 -34.17
C SER A 25 0.46 36.19 -33.50
N MET A 26 0.29 35.80 -32.23
CA MET A 26 -0.71 36.41 -31.35
C MET A 26 -0.05 37.52 -30.50
N PRO A 27 -0.77 38.63 -30.23
CA PRO A 27 -0.22 39.79 -29.57
C PRO A 27 -0.10 39.61 -28.07
N ALA A 28 0.91 40.29 -27.51
CA ALA A 28 1.17 40.41 -26.09
C ALA A 28 -0.03 41.00 -25.33
N VAL A 29 -0.39 40.38 -24.21
CA VAL A 29 -1.33 40.94 -23.21
C VAL A 29 -0.51 41.58 -22.08
N PRO A 30 -0.85 42.80 -21.62
CA PRO A 30 0.00 43.55 -20.69
C PRO A 30 -0.11 43.02 -19.26
N VAL A 31 1.06 42.97 -18.61
CA VAL A 31 1.22 42.80 -17.16
C VAL A 31 0.73 44.07 -16.45
N LEU A 32 -0.31 43.94 -15.63
CA LEU A 32 -0.71 44.95 -14.66
C LEU A 32 -0.28 44.49 -13.26
N GLN A 33 0.85 45.04 -12.82
CA GLN A 33 1.28 45.03 -11.42
C GLN A 33 0.36 45.93 -10.60
N ALA A 34 -0.40 45.35 -9.67
CA ALA A 34 -1.01 46.09 -8.57
C ALA A 34 -0.19 45.83 -7.30
N ARG A 35 0.60 46.83 -6.91
CA ARG A 35 1.24 46.93 -5.59
C ARG A 35 0.16 47.32 -4.58
N PHE A 36 -0.02 46.52 -3.54
CA PHE A 36 -0.65 46.96 -2.29
C PHE A 36 0.37 46.73 -1.18
N GLN A 37 0.98 47.81 -0.71
CA GLN A 37 1.57 47.89 0.62
C GLN A 37 0.48 48.34 1.60
N PRO A 38 0.57 47.90 2.86
CA PRO A 38 0.33 48.81 3.96
C PRO A 38 1.59 48.93 4.81
N GLU A 39 2.10 50.15 4.88
CA GLU A 39 2.88 50.63 6.03
C GLU A 39 1.99 50.58 7.27
N TYR A 40 2.53 50.12 8.40
CA TYR A 40 2.15 50.68 9.69
C TYR A 40 3.30 50.52 10.68
N ASP A 41 3.71 51.68 11.20
CA ASP A 41 4.70 51.88 12.25
C ASP A 41 4.30 51.22 13.58
N GLY A 42 5.31 50.86 14.35
CA GLY A 42 5.17 50.17 15.62
C GLY A 42 4.74 51.05 16.78
N GLN A 43 4.48 50.39 17.91
CA GLN A 43 4.88 50.85 19.24
C GLN A 43 4.92 49.68 20.21
N GLU A 44 5.94 49.69 21.05
CA GLU A 44 6.10 48.87 22.25
C GLU A 44 4.93 49.12 23.21
N GLU A 45 4.47 48.07 23.91
CA GLU A 45 4.10 48.22 25.31
C GLU A 45 4.14 46.89 26.05
N THR A 46 4.93 46.88 27.12
CA THR A 46 4.99 45.88 28.18
C THR A 46 3.70 45.89 28.99
N SER A 47 3.17 44.73 29.38
CA SER A 47 2.62 44.58 30.74
C SER A 47 2.50 43.12 31.16
N SER A 48 3.10 42.87 32.33
CA SER A 48 2.83 41.76 33.23
C SER A 48 1.39 41.81 33.75
N THR A 49 0.78 40.65 33.99
CA THR A 49 -0.09 40.49 35.16
C THR A 49 -0.19 39.02 35.55
N ASP A 50 0.29 38.73 36.76
CA ASP A 50 -0.13 37.63 37.61
C ASP A 50 -1.66 37.62 37.75
N ILE A 51 -2.25 36.43 37.94
CA ILE A 51 -3.22 36.17 39.00
C ILE A 51 -3.20 34.68 39.33
N SER A 52 -3.19 34.46 40.64
CA SER A 52 -3.14 33.24 41.41
C SER A 52 -4.50 32.52 41.53
N ALA A 53 -4.42 31.35 42.18
CA ALA A 53 -5.37 30.83 43.17
C ALA A 53 -6.31 29.67 42.75
N GLN A 54 -6.02 28.53 43.40
CA GLN A 54 -6.87 27.84 44.38
C GLN A 54 -7.27 26.38 44.10
N SER A 55 -6.79 25.59 45.06
CA SER A 55 -7.09 24.22 45.45
C SER A 55 -8.54 23.97 45.86
N ALA A 56 -9.01 22.72 45.68
CA ALA A 56 -9.87 22.08 46.68
C ALA A 56 -9.69 20.55 46.67
N HIS A 57 -9.53 20.00 47.87
CA HIS A 57 -9.43 18.59 48.23
C HIS A 57 -10.78 17.86 48.12
N THR A 58 -10.75 16.52 47.97
CA THR A 58 -11.45 15.56 48.85
C THR A 58 -11.03 14.10 48.57
N HIS A 59 -10.75 13.36 49.63
CA HIS A 59 -10.57 11.90 49.79
C HIS A 59 -11.42 11.50 51.03
N PRO A 60 -11.54 10.21 51.44
CA PRO A 60 -11.86 8.97 50.72
C PRO A 60 -12.97 8.16 51.46
N ALA A 61 -13.40 7.00 50.94
CA ALA A 61 -14.05 5.96 51.76
C ALA A 61 -13.82 4.55 51.22
N VAL A 62 -13.65 3.59 52.14
CA VAL A 62 -13.24 2.18 51.98
C VAL A 62 -14.31 1.26 52.61
N PHE A 63 -14.33 -0.01 52.17
CA PHE A 63 -15.07 -1.24 52.62
C PHE A 63 -16.45 -1.47 51.96
N GLY A 64 -16.83 -2.66 51.45
CA GLY A 64 -16.29 -4.04 51.54
C GLY A 64 -16.85 -4.97 50.42
N PRO A 65 -16.66 -6.31 50.51
CA PRO A 65 -16.52 -7.21 49.34
C PRO A 65 -17.78 -8.02 48.97
N PRO A 66 -17.84 -8.65 47.77
CA PRO A 66 -18.80 -9.71 47.50
C PRO A 66 -18.17 -11.12 47.49
N VAL A 67 -18.82 -11.96 48.30
CA VAL A 67 -19.09 -13.41 48.24
C VAL A 67 -18.51 -14.22 47.07
N GLN A 68 -17.86 -15.33 47.44
CA GLN A 68 -17.43 -16.43 46.57
C GLN A 68 -18.60 -17.21 45.97
N GLN A 69 -18.56 -17.48 44.66
CA GLN A 69 -19.20 -18.65 44.06
C GLN A 69 -18.14 -19.50 43.35
N LYS A 70 -18.06 -20.77 43.75
CA LYS A 70 -17.29 -21.83 43.08
C LYS A 70 -17.94 -22.16 41.75
N GLN A 71 -17.19 -22.06 40.64
CA GLN A 71 -17.45 -22.85 39.44
C GLN A 71 -16.12 -23.39 38.89
N ASN A 72 -16.08 -24.72 38.74
CA ASN A 72 -15.03 -25.46 38.06
C ASN A 72 -15.14 -25.18 36.54
N GLY A 73 -14.10 -24.57 35.97
CA GLY A 73 -13.96 -24.38 34.53
C GLY A 73 -12.49 -24.30 34.15
N SER A 74 -12.08 -25.09 33.16
CA SER A 74 -10.68 -25.27 32.71
C SER A 74 -10.04 -23.94 32.24
N ASN A 75 -9.06 -23.45 33.01
CA ASN A 75 -8.30 -22.24 32.73
C ASN A 75 -7.23 -22.46 31.64
N VAL A 76 -7.55 -22.09 30.40
CA VAL A 76 -6.55 -21.92 29.31
C VAL A 76 -6.13 -20.43 29.18
N GLY A 77 -6.90 -19.49 29.73
CA GLY A 77 -6.64 -18.05 29.63
C GLY A 77 -5.47 -17.53 30.49
N ASN A 78 -5.27 -18.07 31.69
CA ASN A 78 -4.21 -17.60 32.60
C ASN A 78 -2.78 -18.01 32.20
N ALA A 79 -2.63 -18.99 31.30
CA ALA A 79 -1.33 -19.40 30.78
C ALA A 79 -0.71 -18.34 29.83
N VAL A 80 -1.53 -17.53 29.16
CA VAL A 80 -1.05 -16.52 28.18
C VAL A 80 -0.54 -15.25 28.88
N ALA A 81 -1.11 -14.87 30.03
CA ALA A 81 -0.65 -13.71 30.80
C ALA A 81 0.67 -13.97 31.56
N SER A 82 0.99 -15.23 31.84
CA SER A 82 2.22 -15.66 32.54
C SER A 82 3.39 -15.99 31.59
N PHE A 83 3.18 -15.92 30.27
CA PHE A 83 4.16 -16.24 29.22
C PHE A 83 5.51 -15.52 29.38
N PRO A 84 5.56 -14.18 29.59
CA PRO A 84 6.83 -13.47 29.74
C PRO A 84 7.56 -13.79 31.05
N ALA A 85 6.81 -14.09 32.11
CA ALA A 85 7.33 -14.35 33.45
C ALA A 85 8.08 -15.69 33.55
N ILE A 86 7.66 -16.69 32.76
CA ILE A 86 8.31 -18.01 32.69
C ILE A 86 9.46 -18.00 31.68
N ALA A 87 9.25 -17.40 30.50
CA ALA A 87 10.21 -17.46 29.41
C ALA A 87 11.45 -16.57 29.62
N GLY A 88 11.29 -15.42 30.30
CA GLY A 88 12.39 -14.49 30.59
C GLY A 88 13.55 -15.11 31.38
N PRO A 89 13.31 -15.75 32.53
CA PRO A 89 14.35 -16.41 33.32
C PRO A 89 15.06 -17.56 32.58
N ILE A 90 14.34 -18.32 31.76
CA ILE A 90 14.90 -19.43 30.96
C ILE A 90 15.90 -18.89 29.92
N VAL A 91 15.49 -17.85 29.19
CA VAL A 91 16.36 -17.19 28.19
C VAL A 91 17.59 -16.58 28.84
N GLN A 92 17.45 -15.91 30.00
CA GLN A 92 18.60 -15.38 30.73
C GLN A 92 19.56 -16.47 31.21
N ARG A 93 19.06 -17.64 31.63
CA ARG A 93 19.89 -18.77 32.06
C ARG A 93 20.70 -19.35 30.91
N VAL A 94 20.10 -19.50 29.72
CA VAL A 94 20.81 -19.97 28.50
C VAL A 94 21.87 -18.95 28.09
N LEU A 95 21.54 -17.65 28.07
CA LEU A 95 22.50 -16.59 27.75
C LEU A 95 23.68 -16.50 28.73
N ARG A 96 23.49 -16.87 30.00
CA ARG A 96 24.55 -16.92 31.01
C ARG A 96 25.51 -18.09 30.81
N ILE A 97 24.98 -19.24 30.40
CA ILE A 97 25.77 -20.46 30.15
C ILE A 97 26.69 -20.29 28.93
N ASP A 98 26.24 -19.54 27.91
CA ASP A 98 27.01 -19.31 26.68
C ASP A 98 27.87 -18.03 26.70
N GLY A 99 27.82 -17.25 27.77
CA GLY A 99 28.53 -15.97 27.92
C GLY A 99 30.02 -16.06 28.27
N GLU A 100 30.54 -17.24 28.59
CA GLU A 100 31.97 -17.46 28.83
C GLU A 100 32.68 -17.85 27.52
N GLN A 101 33.32 -16.85 26.91
CA GLN A 101 34.17 -16.88 25.71
C GLN A 101 33.47 -16.94 24.33
N VAL A 102 33.37 -15.75 23.71
CA VAL A 102 33.16 -15.57 22.27
C VAL A 102 34.52 -15.44 21.60
N THR A 103 34.94 -16.47 20.84
CA THR A 103 36.07 -16.42 19.90
C THR A 103 35.58 -16.76 18.48
N GLU A 104 36.30 -16.29 17.46
CA GLU A 104 35.95 -16.35 16.02
C GLU A 104 35.43 -17.71 15.52
N SER A 105 35.89 -18.82 16.11
CA SER A 105 35.50 -20.18 15.68
C SER A 105 34.02 -20.52 15.89
N ARG A 106 33.27 -19.77 16.73
CA ARG A 106 31.88 -20.10 17.10
C ARG A 106 30.80 -19.37 16.30
N ILE A 107 31.14 -18.32 15.55
CA ILE A 107 30.18 -17.52 14.76
C ILE A 107 29.53 -18.34 13.62
N ASN A 108 30.19 -19.41 13.17
CA ASN A 108 29.73 -20.23 12.04
C ASN A 108 28.81 -21.40 12.42
N ASN A 109 28.46 -21.61 13.70
CA ASN A 109 27.69 -22.79 14.12
C ASN A 109 26.29 -22.47 14.69
N LYS A 110 25.52 -21.63 13.98
CA LYS A 110 24.12 -21.27 14.30
C LYS A 110 23.23 -22.50 14.54
N GLY A 111 23.50 -23.62 13.86
CA GLY A 111 22.74 -24.87 13.99
C GLY A 111 22.91 -25.56 15.35
N ALA A 112 24.13 -25.59 15.90
CA ALA A 112 24.41 -26.21 17.18
C ALA A 112 23.77 -25.43 18.36
N PHE A 113 23.81 -24.10 18.30
CA PHE A 113 23.16 -23.23 19.30
C PHE A 113 21.64 -23.40 19.30
N LYS A 114 21.01 -23.36 18.12
CA LYS A 114 19.55 -23.55 17.97
C LYS A 114 19.09 -24.91 18.51
N THR A 115 19.89 -25.95 18.30
CA THR A 115 19.62 -27.30 18.81
C THR A 115 19.66 -27.37 20.34
N LYS A 116 20.69 -26.77 20.96
CA LYS A 116 20.80 -26.68 22.43
C LYS A 116 19.68 -25.85 23.05
N LEU A 117 19.37 -24.70 22.48
CA LEU A 117 18.28 -23.84 22.96
C LEU A 117 16.92 -24.56 22.94
N ASN A 118 16.61 -25.24 21.83
CA ASN A 118 15.38 -26.02 21.71
C ASN A 118 15.31 -27.15 22.77
N SER A 119 16.44 -27.79 23.08
CA SER A 119 16.49 -28.81 24.14
C SER A 119 16.23 -28.22 25.54
N HIS A 120 16.78 -27.05 25.85
CA HIS A 120 16.57 -26.38 27.14
C HIS A 120 15.13 -25.88 27.30
N ILE A 121 14.53 -25.34 26.24
CA ILE A 121 13.12 -24.92 26.23
C ILE A 121 12.20 -26.12 26.42
N SER A 122 12.48 -27.24 25.74
CA SER A 122 11.70 -28.47 25.87
C SER A 122 11.77 -29.03 27.30
N ASN A 123 12.95 -29.04 27.91
CA ASN A 123 13.12 -29.51 29.29
C ASN A 123 12.41 -28.60 30.29
N ALA A 124 12.59 -27.28 30.18
CA ALA A 124 11.94 -26.32 31.08
C ALA A 124 10.41 -26.31 30.93
N ALA A 125 9.89 -26.49 29.71
CA ALA A 125 8.45 -26.65 29.49
C ALA A 125 7.90 -27.96 30.08
N GLY A 126 8.72 -29.02 30.09
CA GLY A 126 8.43 -30.27 30.79
C GLY A 126 8.36 -30.08 32.30
N GLU A 127 9.37 -29.42 32.89
CA GLU A 127 9.43 -29.10 34.33
C GLU A 127 8.28 -28.21 34.80
N ALA A 128 7.82 -27.28 33.95
CA ALA A 128 6.69 -26.40 34.23
C ALA A 128 5.30 -27.06 34.00
N GLY A 129 5.24 -28.34 33.66
CA GLY A 129 3.98 -29.06 33.44
C GLY A 129 3.19 -28.60 32.21
N ILE A 130 3.85 -27.92 31.25
CA ILE A 130 3.20 -27.41 30.04
C ILE A 130 3.00 -28.58 29.06
N ALA A 131 1.81 -29.20 29.11
CA ALA A 131 1.46 -30.37 28.29
C ALA A 131 1.10 -30.03 26.82
N SER A 132 0.78 -28.78 26.51
CA SER A 132 0.32 -28.39 25.18
C SER A 132 1.48 -28.16 24.20
N ASN A 133 1.59 -29.00 23.18
CA ASN A 133 2.54 -28.82 22.07
C ASN A 133 2.41 -27.45 21.40
N LYS A 134 1.19 -26.91 21.28
CA LYS A 134 0.94 -25.58 20.69
C LYS A 134 1.57 -24.45 21.52
N VAL A 135 1.56 -24.58 22.84
CA VAL A 135 2.22 -23.62 23.76
C VAL A 135 3.74 -23.75 23.65
N ARG A 136 4.28 -24.98 23.58
CA ARG A 136 5.72 -25.22 23.40
C ARG A 136 6.26 -24.65 22.09
N THR A 137 5.54 -24.83 20.98
CA THR A 137 5.91 -24.26 19.67
C THR A 137 5.93 -22.73 19.72
N ARG A 138 4.92 -22.09 20.34
CA ARG A 138 4.89 -20.62 20.50
C ARG A 138 6.01 -20.11 21.41
N LEU A 139 6.31 -20.81 22.50
CA LEU A 139 7.42 -20.47 23.41
C LEU A 139 8.77 -20.55 22.69
N THR A 140 8.95 -21.60 21.88
CA THR A 140 10.16 -21.83 21.09
C THR A 140 10.33 -20.77 20.00
N GLN A 141 9.25 -20.42 19.30
CA GLN A 141 9.28 -19.35 18.30
C GLN A 141 9.62 -18.01 18.94
N TRP A 142 8.91 -17.63 20.01
CA TRP A 142 9.17 -16.38 20.73
C TRP A 142 10.60 -16.29 21.28
N ALA A 143 11.11 -17.38 21.85
CA ALA A 143 12.48 -17.42 22.37
C ALA A 143 13.52 -17.32 21.24
N ASN A 144 13.29 -17.99 20.10
CA ASN A 144 14.15 -17.87 18.93
C ASN A 144 14.14 -16.45 18.36
N ASP A 145 12.98 -15.80 18.27
CA ASP A 145 12.86 -14.43 17.74
C ASP A 145 13.55 -13.42 18.67
N LYS A 146 13.34 -13.56 19.99
CA LYS A 146 13.97 -12.68 20.98
C LYS A 146 15.48 -12.90 21.09
N LEU A 147 15.93 -14.15 21.02
CA LEU A 147 17.37 -14.47 21.05
C LEU A 147 18.07 -14.10 19.75
N ALA A 148 17.45 -14.29 18.59
CA ALA A 148 18.00 -13.82 17.33
C ALA A 148 18.18 -12.29 17.37
N HIS A 149 17.19 -11.56 17.88
CA HIS A 149 17.26 -10.12 18.06
C HIS A 149 18.36 -9.69 19.05
N ASP A 150 18.43 -10.31 20.23
CA ASP A 150 19.45 -10.01 21.25
C ASP A 150 20.87 -10.40 20.79
N TYR A 151 21.01 -11.51 20.07
CA TYR A 151 22.30 -12.02 19.59
C TYR A 151 22.81 -11.16 18.44
N GLU A 152 21.95 -10.78 17.48
CA GLU A 152 22.31 -9.82 16.42
C GLU A 152 22.65 -8.45 17.01
N SER A 153 21.85 -7.95 17.96
CA SER A 153 22.10 -6.66 18.62
C SER A 153 23.45 -6.66 19.37
N LYS A 154 23.75 -7.73 20.11
CA LYS A 154 25.05 -7.88 20.81
C LYS A 154 26.21 -8.12 19.84
N ALA A 155 26.00 -8.87 18.77
CA ALA A 155 27.01 -9.08 17.75
C ALA A 155 27.33 -7.76 17.02
N ASP A 156 26.31 -7.01 16.61
CA ASP A 156 26.47 -5.69 15.98
C ASP A 156 27.12 -4.69 16.93
N ALA A 157 26.75 -4.69 18.21
CA ALA A 157 27.37 -3.83 19.23
C ALA A 157 28.84 -4.23 19.51
N ALA A 158 29.14 -5.52 19.61
CA ALA A 158 30.50 -6.01 19.81
C ALA A 158 31.39 -5.77 18.57
N TRP A 159 30.86 -5.97 17.37
CA TRP A 159 31.55 -5.71 16.11
C TRP A 159 31.74 -4.20 15.88
N GLY A 160 30.75 -3.38 16.21
CA GLY A 160 30.82 -1.92 16.16
C GLY A 160 31.71 -1.29 17.23
N ALA A 161 31.90 -1.96 18.37
CA ALA A 161 32.88 -1.55 19.39
C ALA A 161 34.32 -1.89 18.98
N ALA A 162 34.52 -2.97 18.22
CA ALA A 162 35.83 -3.40 17.73
C ALA A 162 36.29 -2.65 16.47
N ASN A 163 35.35 -2.24 15.60
CA ASN A 163 35.64 -1.58 14.32
C ASN A 163 34.96 -0.19 14.27
N ASP A 164 35.65 0.84 14.77
CA ASP A 164 35.21 2.24 14.69
C ASP A 164 35.38 2.84 13.28
N ILE A 165 35.86 2.06 12.32
CA ILE A 165 36.06 2.49 10.96
C ILE A 165 34.77 2.18 10.21
N VAL A 166 33.97 3.22 9.96
CA VAL A 166 33.04 3.20 8.82
C VAL A 166 33.91 3.12 7.58
N SER A 167 34.33 1.91 7.23
CA SER A 167 35.26 1.75 6.14
C SER A 167 34.53 2.05 4.83
N ASN A 168 35.09 2.97 4.06
CA ASN A 168 34.71 3.19 2.67
C ASN A 168 35.23 2.06 1.76
N ASP A 169 35.89 1.03 2.33
CA ASP A 169 36.33 -0.14 1.60
C ASP A 169 35.15 -0.82 0.88
N GLY A 170 35.35 -1.05 -0.41
CA GLY A 170 34.35 -1.66 -1.29
C GLY A 170 33.20 -0.73 -1.69
N ILE A 171 33.24 0.56 -1.34
CA ILE A 171 32.40 1.57 -2.00
C ILE A 171 33.03 1.87 -3.37
N PRO A 172 32.27 1.83 -4.48
CA PRO A 172 32.78 2.18 -5.80
C PRO A 172 33.44 3.55 -5.79
N ALA A 173 34.67 3.62 -6.31
CA ALA A 173 35.44 4.85 -6.43
C ALA A 173 35.37 5.37 -7.86
N ILE A 174 35.01 6.64 -7.99
CA ILE A 174 34.92 7.40 -9.22
C ILE A 174 35.89 8.57 -9.09
N LYS A 175 36.57 8.94 -10.17
CA LYS A 175 37.35 10.17 -10.23
C LYS A 175 36.53 11.26 -10.89
N SER A 176 36.72 12.52 -10.51
CA SER A 176 36.08 13.65 -11.22
C SER A 176 36.46 13.72 -12.70
N THR A 177 37.58 13.09 -13.10
CA THR A 177 38.01 12.93 -14.50
C THR A 177 37.19 11.90 -15.29
N ASP A 178 36.41 11.05 -14.63
CA ASP A 178 35.67 9.96 -15.27
C ASP A 178 34.33 10.44 -15.87
N TYR A 179 33.92 11.67 -15.54
CA TYR A 179 32.69 12.26 -16.03
C TYR A 179 32.85 13.74 -16.38
N THR A 180 31.92 14.26 -17.17
CA THR A 180 31.77 15.69 -17.45
C THR A 180 30.53 16.21 -16.74
N VAL A 181 30.65 17.32 -16.00
CA VAL A 181 29.49 18.01 -15.42
C VAL A 181 28.72 18.72 -16.53
N ILE A 182 27.50 18.27 -16.82
CA ILE A 182 26.61 18.92 -17.79
C ILE A 182 26.05 20.19 -17.20
N ARG A 183 25.51 20.10 -15.97
CA ARG A 183 24.94 21.23 -15.23
C ARG A 183 24.97 20.97 -13.74
N ILE A 184 25.09 22.04 -12.96
CA ILE A 184 24.80 22.02 -11.52
C ILE A 184 23.31 22.31 -11.39
N LEU A 185 22.61 21.47 -10.63
CA LEU A 185 21.18 21.63 -10.37
C LEU A 185 20.99 22.72 -9.31
N ASP A 186 20.15 23.70 -9.64
CA ASP A 186 19.81 24.81 -8.74
C ASP A 186 18.83 24.40 -7.62
N SER A 187 18.27 23.19 -7.71
CA SER A 187 17.37 22.62 -6.71
C SER A 187 18.18 22.00 -5.55
N GLY A 188 17.93 22.47 -4.33
CA GLY A 188 18.46 21.90 -3.08
C GLY A 188 19.71 22.60 -2.53
N SER A 189 19.95 22.44 -1.23
CA SER A 189 21.04 23.10 -0.51
C SER A 189 22.44 22.54 -0.84
N THR A 190 22.50 21.32 -1.38
CA THR A 190 23.75 20.58 -1.65
C THR A 190 24.25 20.67 -3.09
N LYS A 191 23.59 21.47 -3.95
CA LYS A 191 23.94 21.70 -5.36
C LYS A 191 24.29 20.40 -6.12
N PRO A 192 23.32 19.47 -6.30
CA PRO A 192 23.57 18.22 -7.01
C PRO A 192 24.10 18.46 -8.43
N GLN A 193 24.95 17.56 -8.93
CA GLN A 193 25.58 17.68 -10.25
C GLN A 193 24.95 16.68 -11.22
N HIS A 194 24.40 17.15 -12.33
CA HIS A 194 24.05 16.31 -13.47
C HIS A 194 25.32 16.09 -14.29
N VAL A 195 25.75 14.84 -14.38
CA VAL A 195 27.00 14.43 -14.98
C VAL A 195 26.77 13.43 -16.09
N LYS A 196 27.71 13.37 -17.03
CA LYS A 196 27.78 12.34 -18.07
C LYS A 196 29.10 11.59 -17.94
N PHE A 197 29.02 10.29 -17.71
CA PHE A 197 30.21 9.43 -17.65
C PHE A 197 30.87 9.34 -19.02
N ASN A 198 32.20 9.47 -19.05
CA ASN A 198 32.96 9.62 -20.28
C ASN A 198 33.00 8.31 -21.09
N ASP A 199 33.04 7.17 -20.40
CA ASP A 199 33.15 5.82 -20.95
C ASP A 199 31.81 5.27 -21.45
N THR A 200 30.80 5.27 -20.59
CA THR A 200 29.48 4.66 -20.82
C THR A 200 28.50 5.63 -21.47
N ARG A 201 28.82 6.93 -21.46
CA ARG A 201 27.92 8.02 -21.88
C ARG A 201 26.62 8.09 -21.06
N GLN A 202 26.52 7.34 -19.96
CA GLN A 202 25.38 7.36 -19.05
C GLN A 202 25.31 8.69 -18.30
N GLU A 203 24.10 9.19 -18.12
CA GLU A 203 23.84 10.41 -17.37
C GLU A 203 23.34 10.08 -15.98
N LYS A 204 23.94 10.71 -14.98
CA LYS A 204 23.68 10.48 -13.56
C LYS A 204 23.54 11.81 -12.83
N VAL A 205 22.99 11.76 -11.63
CA VAL A 205 23.05 12.86 -10.67
C VAL A 205 23.94 12.45 -9.51
N ILE A 206 24.93 13.28 -9.18
CA ILE A 206 25.83 13.10 -8.04
C ILE A 206 25.50 14.17 -6.99
N LYS A 207 25.18 13.75 -5.77
CA LYS A 207 24.88 14.61 -4.63
C LYS A 207 25.88 14.36 -3.51
N PHE A 208 26.50 15.43 -3.04
CA PHE A 208 27.39 15.39 -1.88
C PHE A 208 26.62 15.78 -0.62
N GLY A 209 26.91 15.10 0.49
CA GLY A 209 26.36 15.49 1.79
C GLY A 209 27.14 16.64 2.41
N LYS A 210 26.53 17.28 3.40
CA LYS A 210 27.22 18.22 4.32
C LYS A 210 28.32 17.51 5.12
N ASP A 211 28.03 16.27 5.52
CA ASP A 211 28.92 15.34 6.20
C ASP A 211 28.52 13.90 5.85
N ASP A 212 29.41 12.95 6.09
CA ASP A 212 29.20 11.53 5.81
C ASP A 212 27.97 10.95 6.53
N GLY A 213 27.71 11.41 7.76
CA GLY A 213 26.56 10.95 8.54
C GLY A 213 25.24 11.38 7.91
N HIS A 214 25.15 12.66 7.52
CA HIS A 214 24.00 13.19 6.81
C HIS A 214 23.74 12.43 5.49
N LEU A 215 24.78 12.20 4.69
CA LEU A 215 24.64 11.50 3.41
C LEU A 215 24.20 10.04 3.61
N ARG A 216 24.78 9.33 4.59
CA ARG A 216 24.39 7.94 4.90
C ARG A 216 22.98 7.83 5.44
N THR A 217 22.50 8.82 6.19
CA THR A 217 21.08 8.87 6.61
C THR A 217 20.16 9.07 5.42
N GLU A 218 20.48 9.94 4.46
CA GLU A 218 19.69 10.12 3.23
C GLU A 218 19.66 8.84 2.38
N ILE A 219 20.81 8.19 2.21
CA ILE A 219 20.89 6.91 1.49
C ILE A 219 20.10 5.83 2.24
N LEU A 220 20.21 5.75 3.57
CA LEU A 220 19.44 4.80 4.38
C LEU A 220 17.94 5.03 4.21
N ALA A 221 17.45 6.27 4.25
CA ALA A 221 16.05 6.58 4.03
C ALA A 221 15.56 6.06 2.66
N ASN A 222 16.29 6.35 1.58
CA ASN A 222 16.00 5.84 0.24
C ASN A 222 16.00 4.30 0.19
N LYS A 223 16.98 3.65 0.82
CA LYS A 223 17.05 2.17 0.88
C LYS A 223 15.87 1.58 1.67
N LEU A 224 15.42 2.23 2.75
CA LEU A 224 14.24 1.80 3.51
C LEU A 224 12.94 1.94 2.69
N TYR A 225 12.75 3.06 1.99
CA TYR A 225 11.62 3.23 1.06
C TYR A 225 11.64 2.16 -0.03
N THR A 226 12.81 1.95 -0.67
CA THR A 226 12.97 0.93 -1.72
C THR A 226 12.67 -0.47 -1.18
N ALA A 227 13.19 -0.83 -0.01
CA ALA A 227 12.98 -2.13 0.62
C ALA A 227 11.50 -2.37 0.98
N ALA A 228 10.76 -1.29 1.26
CA ALA A 228 9.32 -1.29 1.48
C ALA A 228 8.49 -1.32 0.18
N ASN A 229 9.12 -1.45 -0.99
CA ASN A 229 8.49 -1.34 -2.31
C ASN A 229 7.79 0.01 -2.54
N ILE A 230 8.29 1.08 -1.90
CA ILE A 230 7.76 2.44 -2.06
C ILE A 230 8.50 3.11 -3.22
N PRO A 231 7.79 3.82 -4.13
CA PRO A 231 8.40 4.38 -5.32
C PRO A 231 9.37 5.51 -4.94
N THR A 232 10.64 5.31 -5.25
CA THR A 232 11.73 6.27 -5.03
C THR A 232 12.78 6.11 -6.13
N LEU A 233 13.68 7.09 -6.26
CA LEU A 233 14.82 6.95 -7.15
C LEU A 233 15.77 5.88 -6.62
N LYS A 234 16.33 5.08 -7.53
CA LYS A 234 17.41 4.17 -7.16
C LYS A 234 18.63 5.00 -6.79
N VAL A 235 19.10 4.80 -5.56
CA VAL A 235 20.31 5.45 -5.03
C VAL A 235 21.44 4.44 -4.89
N ASP A 236 22.64 4.84 -5.29
CA ASP A 236 23.89 4.14 -5.07
C ASP A 236 24.83 5.01 -4.24
N ILE A 237 25.64 4.36 -3.39
CA ILE A 237 26.69 5.02 -2.62
C ILE A 237 28.01 4.89 -3.37
N VAL A 238 28.70 6.01 -3.55
CA VAL A 238 29.99 6.06 -4.26
C VAL A 238 30.97 6.97 -3.52
N THR A 239 32.24 6.91 -3.88
CA THR A 239 33.21 7.95 -3.53
C THR A 239 33.66 8.66 -4.81
N VAL A 240 33.72 9.99 -4.78
CA VAL A 240 34.27 10.82 -5.84
C VAL A 240 35.52 11.50 -5.32
N ASP A 241 36.68 11.17 -5.89
CA ASP A 241 37.99 11.66 -5.42
C ASP A 241 38.20 11.46 -3.89
N GLY A 242 37.68 10.34 -3.36
CA GLY A 242 37.74 10.00 -1.94
C GLY A 242 36.64 10.60 -1.06
N GLN A 243 35.82 11.52 -1.58
CA GLN A 243 34.68 12.09 -0.86
C GLN A 243 33.41 11.27 -1.09
N LEU A 244 32.66 10.97 -0.03
CA LEU A 244 31.41 10.21 -0.13
C LEU A 244 30.34 10.99 -0.91
N ALA A 245 29.65 10.31 -1.81
CA ALA A 245 28.54 10.88 -2.59
C ALA A 245 27.41 9.86 -2.79
N GLN A 246 26.20 10.39 -2.99
CA GLN A 246 25.05 9.65 -3.49
C GLN A 246 24.98 9.82 -5.00
N MET A 247 24.73 8.73 -5.72
CA MET A 247 24.54 8.72 -7.16
C MET A 247 23.16 8.17 -7.51
N THR A 248 22.45 8.82 -8.42
CA THR A 248 21.19 8.32 -8.98
C THR A 248 21.20 8.39 -10.50
N ASP A 249 20.30 7.65 -11.14
CA ASP A 249 20.03 7.83 -12.57
C ASP A 249 19.48 9.24 -12.83
N PHE A 250 19.91 9.86 -13.94
CA PHE A 250 19.31 11.10 -14.40
C PHE A 250 17.99 10.80 -15.11
N VAL A 251 16.88 11.31 -14.58
CA VAL A 251 15.57 11.22 -15.21
C VAL A 251 15.35 12.45 -16.08
N SER A 252 15.41 12.28 -17.39
CA SER A 252 15.26 13.39 -18.35
C SER A 252 13.81 13.80 -18.61
N SER A 253 12.85 12.92 -18.29
CA SER A 253 11.42 13.15 -18.53
C SER A 253 10.62 12.91 -17.25
N PHE A 254 10.33 14.00 -16.54
CA PHE A 254 9.42 14.02 -15.40
C PHE A 254 8.73 15.38 -15.33
N SER A 255 7.65 15.45 -14.55
CA SER A 255 7.07 16.73 -14.14
C SER A 255 6.98 16.79 -12.61
N THR A 256 7.05 17.98 -12.04
CA THR A 256 6.71 18.20 -10.63
C THR A 256 5.18 18.14 -10.50
N PRO A 257 4.62 17.29 -9.62
CA PRO A 257 3.17 17.22 -9.45
C PRO A 257 2.62 18.48 -8.78
N GLU A 258 1.38 18.83 -9.11
CA GLU A 258 0.65 19.82 -8.32
C GLU A 258 0.25 19.25 -6.96
N GLN A 259 0.05 20.10 -5.96
CA GLN A 259 -0.27 19.63 -4.61
C GLN A 259 -1.56 18.79 -4.55
N LEU A 260 -2.62 19.22 -5.26
CA LEU A 260 -3.89 18.50 -5.30
C LEU A 260 -3.76 17.16 -6.02
N GLU A 261 -2.95 17.12 -7.08
CA GLU A 261 -2.65 15.92 -7.83
C GLU A 261 -1.87 14.92 -6.97
N LEU A 262 -0.85 15.39 -6.24
CA LEU A 262 -0.09 14.57 -5.31
C LEU A 262 -0.99 13.99 -4.21
N SER A 263 -1.78 14.85 -3.53
CA SER A 263 -2.60 14.44 -2.39
C SER A 263 -3.71 13.46 -2.74
N SER A 264 -4.10 13.38 -4.01
CA SER A 264 -5.13 12.45 -4.50
C SER A 264 -4.55 11.21 -5.20
N SER A 265 -3.24 11.12 -5.35
CA SER A 265 -2.61 9.98 -6.05
C SER A 265 -2.53 8.72 -5.18
N ASP A 266 -2.72 7.55 -5.81
CA ASP A 266 -2.59 6.26 -5.13
C ASP A 266 -1.17 6.03 -4.57
N ASP A 267 -0.12 6.43 -5.31
CA ASP A 267 1.28 6.32 -4.87
C ASP A 267 1.58 7.19 -3.63
N PHE A 268 0.82 8.28 -3.43
CA PHE A 268 0.89 9.08 -2.21
C PHE A 268 0.08 8.43 -1.08
N LEU A 269 -1.23 8.21 -1.28
CA LEU A 269 -2.14 7.72 -0.26
C LEU A 269 -1.74 6.34 0.30
N ARG A 270 -1.24 5.45 -0.56
CA ARG A 270 -0.80 4.11 -0.15
C ARG A 270 0.46 4.15 0.75
N HIS A 271 1.23 5.23 0.70
CA HIS A 271 2.58 5.29 1.29
C HIS A 271 2.79 6.47 2.26
N CYS A 272 1.78 7.30 2.47
CA CYS A 272 1.84 8.46 3.37
C CYS A 272 2.18 8.10 4.83
N GLY A 273 1.78 6.92 5.30
CA GLY A 273 2.11 6.41 6.63
C GLY A 273 3.61 6.13 6.79
N ALA A 274 4.33 5.80 5.71
CA ALA A 274 5.78 5.68 5.73
C ALA A 274 6.47 7.03 5.86
N ASP A 275 5.94 8.05 5.18
CA ASP A 275 6.45 9.41 5.27
C ASP A 275 6.32 9.95 6.72
N MET A 276 5.19 9.68 7.36
CA MET A 276 4.96 9.99 8.79
C MET A 276 5.88 9.18 9.70
N LEU A 277 5.99 7.87 9.48
CA LEU A 277 6.80 7.00 10.34
C LEU A 277 8.29 7.34 10.26
N PHE A 278 8.81 7.63 9.08
CA PHE A 278 10.18 8.10 8.90
C PHE A 278 10.36 9.58 9.26
N ALA A 279 9.30 10.27 9.70
CA ALA A 279 9.31 11.70 10.00
C ALA A 279 9.92 12.52 8.84
N ASN A 280 9.54 12.20 7.60
CA ASN A 280 10.08 12.84 6.40
C ASN A 280 9.35 14.16 6.11
N TRP A 281 9.81 15.22 6.77
CA TRP A 281 9.24 16.55 6.65
C TRP A 281 9.60 17.28 5.35
N ASP A 282 10.55 16.75 4.57
CA ASP A 282 10.97 17.39 3.33
C ASP A 282 9.97 17.13 2.18
N LEU A 283 9.19 16.05 2.26
CA LEU A 283 8.14 15.71 1.27
C LEU A 283 6.93 16.66 1.29
N PHE A 284 6.93 17.69 2.13
CA PHE A 284 5.95 18.78 2.07
C PHE A 284 6.10 19.64 0.81
N LYS A 285 7.30 19.65 0.23
CA LYS A 285 7.56 20.41 -0.98
C LYS A 285 7.33 19.53 -2.19
N THR A 286 6.54 19.99 -3.14
CA THR A 286 6.21 19.20 -4.34
C THR A 286 7.41 18.96 -5.25
N ASP A 287 8.44 19.83 -5.20
CA ASP A 287 9.71 19.66 -5.92
C ASP A 287 10.55 18.46 -5.43
N ASN A 288 10.25 17.92 -4.26
CA ASN A 288 10.80 16.66 -3.74
C ASN A 288 10.03 15.42 -4.23
N TRP A 289 9.12 15.61 -5.18
CA TRP A 289 8.39 14.56 -5.88
C TRP A 289 8.61 14.66 -7.39
N MET A 290 8.63 13.51 -8.05
CA MET A 290 8.66 13.40 -9.49
C MET A 290 7.44 12.62 -9.97
N LYS A 291 6.71 13.18 -10.93
CA LYS A 291 5.71 12.44 -11.70
C LYS A 291 6.38 11.82 -12.92
N ILE A 292 6.48 10.50 -12.94
CA ILE A 292 7.11 9.71 -14.00
C ILE A 292 6.11 8.66 -14.46
N ASP A 293 5.72 8.67 -15.74
CA ASP A 293 4.76 7.71 -16.30
C ASP A 293 3.45 7.57 -15.50
N GLY A 294 2.96 8.69 -14.94
CA GLY A 294 1.74 8.73 -14.12
C GLY A 294 1.93 8.28 -12.67
N ARG A 295 3.15 7.95 -12.24
CA ARG A 295 3.50 7.58 -10.88
C ARG A 295 4.11 8.73 -10.09
N MET A 296 3.82 8.78 -8.79
CA MET A 296 4.45 9.72 -7.87
C MET A 296 5.66 9.06 -7.19
N ILE A 297 6.85 9.56 -7.52
CA ILE A 297 8.13 9.06 -7.04
C ILE A 297 8.71 10.05 -6.03
N ARG A 298 9.14 9.56 -4.86
CA ARG A 298 9.86 10.35 -3.85
C ARG A 298 11.31 10.53 -4.30
N SER A 299 11.72 11.76 -4.59
CA SER A 299 13.05 12.04 -5.18
C SER A 299 14.07 12.57 -4.19
N ASP A 300 13.65 13.29 -3.13
CA ASP A 300 14.54 13.71 -2.04
C ASP A 300 13.97 13.28 -0.68
N ASN A 301 14.76 12.49 0.04
CA ASN A 301 14.39 11.91 1.33
C ASN A 301 15.32 12.38 2.46
N GLY A 302 16.09 13.45 2.25
CA GLY A 302 17.09 13.97 3.20
C GLY A 302 16.50 14.45 4.54
N GLY A 303 15.21 14.79 4.59
CA GLY A 303 14.51 15.17 5.82
C GLY A 303 13.97 14.01 6.67
N SER A 304 14.38 12.77 6.40
CA SER A 304 13.91 11.56 7.08
C SER A 304 14.76 11.18 8.30
N LEU A 305 14.24 10.27 9.12
CA LEU A 305 14.91 9.66 10.26
C LEU A 305 15.38 10.70 11.29
N ASP A 306 16.61 10.60 11.77
CA ASP A 306 17.20 11.47 12.79
C ASP A 306 17.77 12.79 12.22
N ARG A 307 17.66 13.04 10.92
CA ARG A 307 18.16 14.25 10.27
C ARG A 307 17.04 15.11 9.69
N SER A 308 17.22 16.43 9.77
CA SER A 308 16.38 17.41 9.07
C SER A 308 16.85 17.59 7.63
N ALA A 309 16.03 18.25 6.80
CA ALA A 309 16.38 18.55 5.40
C ALA A 309 17.66 19.40 5.23
N GLN A 310 18.10 20.09 6.29
CA GLN A 310 19.35 20.86 6.31
C GLN A 310 20.54 20.04 6.84
N GLY A 311 20.34 18.75 7.14
CA GLY A 311 21.34 17.83 7.66
C GLY A 311 21.61 17.95 9.15
N HIS A 312 20.85 18.75 9.90
CA HIS A 312 20.97 18.83 11.35
C HIS A 312 20.28 17.64 12.03
N MET A 313 20.78 17.22 13.20
CA MET A 313 20.08 16.24 14.01
C MET A 313 18.72 16.80 14.42
N LYS A 314 17.67 15.98 14.34
CA LYS A 314 16.37 16.30 14.91
C LYS A 314 16.43 16.26 16.43
N ASP A 315 15.55 17.02 17.07
CA ASP A 315 15.44 16.96 18.52
C ASP A 315 15.02 15.54 18.96
N PRO A 316 15.51 15.05 20.11
CA PRO A 316 15.11 13.73 20.63
C PRO A 316 13.60 13.61 20.85
N GLY A 317 12.87 14.73 21.01
CA GLY A 317 11.41 14.76 21.08
C GLY A 317 10.72 14.60 19.71
N ASP A 318 11.42 14.83 18.61
CA ASP A 318 10.93 14.69 17.24
C ASP A 318 11.20 13.29 16.68
N TRP A 319 12.42 12.78 16.85
CA TRP A 319 12.80 11.44 16.44
C TRP A 319 13.09 10.55 17.64
N ASN A 320 12.14 9.66 17.99
CA ASN A 320 12.31 8.66 19.03
C ASN A 320 11.37 7.45 18.83
N GLY A 321 11.65 6.38 19.60
CA GLY A 321 10.86 5.15 19.66
C GLY A 321 9.75 5.15 20.70
N LYS A 322 9.39 6.31 21.28
CA LYS A 322 8.34 6.41 22.31
C LYS A 322 7.00 6.87 21.75
N ALA A 323 7.01 7.62 20.65
CA ALA A 323 5.81 8.09 19.96
C ALA A 323 6.07 8.31 18.45
N VAL A 324 4.99 8.29 17.67
CA VAL A 324 4.98 8.68 16.25
C VAL A 324 4.06 9.88 16.08
N LYS A 325 4.46 11.02 16.64
CA LYS A 325 3.64 12.24 16.64
C LYS A 325 3.39 12.79 15.23
N ASP A 326 4.27 12.45 14.29
CA ASP A 326 4.22 12.84 12.88
C ASP A 326 2.91 12.43 12.20
N ILE A 327 2.24 11.37 12.67
CA ILE A 327 0.91 10.96 12.19
C ILE A 327 -0.10 12.10 12.32
N GLY A 328 -0.10 12.82 13.45
CA GLY A 328 -0.99 13.96 13.68
C GLY A 328 -0.39 15.25 13.11
N SER A 329 0.85 15.57 13.49
CA SER A 329 1.44 16.88 13.23
C SER A 329 1.67 17.15 11.74
N MET A 330 1.96 16.13 10.91
CA MET A 330 2.08 16.34 9.46
C MET A 330 0.74 16.68 8.82
N ARG A 331 -0.39 16.18 9.35
CA ARG A 331 -1.73 16.46 8.83
C ARG A 331 -2.24 17.83 9.26
N GLU A 332 -1.93 18.24 10.50
CA GLU A 332 -2.34 19.51 11.09
C GLU A 332 -1.63 20.74 10.50
N LYS A 333 -0.45 20.54 9.87
CA LYS A 333 0.31 21.65 9.28
C LYS A 333 -0.46 22.32 8.14
N LYS A 334 -0.51 23.65 8.16
CA LYS A 334 -1.12 24.45 7.09
C LYS A 334 -0.48 24.15 5.74
N ASN A 335 -1.32 24.04 4.70
CA ASN A 335 -0.91 23.68 3.33
C ASN A 335 -0.19 22.32 3.24
N SER A 336 -0.48 21.40 4.16
CA SER A 336 0.07 20.05 4.10
C SER A 336 -0.57 19.23 2.96
N PRO A 337 0.22 18.51 2.13
CA PRO A 337 -0.33 17.51 1.21
C PRO A 337 -1.01 16.35 1.96
N TYR A 338 -0.75 16.21 3.27
CA TYR A 338 -1.34 15.19 4.14
C TYR A 338 -2.66 15.64 4.80
N SER A 339 -3.05 16.90 4.66
CA SER A 339 -4.18 17.48 5.42
C SER A 339 -5.53 16.81 5.17
N SER A 340 -5.75 16.28 3.96
CA SER A 340 -6.98 15.58 3.59
C SER A 340 -6.96 14.08 3.92
N VAL A 341 -5.78 13.51 4.20
CA VAL A 341 -5.63 12.06 4.38
C VAL A 341 -6.38 11.63 5.63
N THR A 342 -7.19 10.58 5.53
CA THR A 342 -8.03 10.08 6.63
C THR A 342 -7.28 9.11 7.52
N ASP A 343 -7.80 8.87 8.73
CA ASP A 343 -7.19 7.92 9.67
C ASP A 343 -7.13 6.50 9.08
N HIS A 344 -8.12 6.12 8.26
CA HIS A 344 -8.14 4.82 7.60
C HIS A 344 -7.05 4.72 6.53
N GLU A 345 -6.80 5.78 5.77
CA GLU A 345 -5.73 5.82 4.75
C GLU A 345 -4.35 5.73 5.40
N VAL A 346 -4.11 6.47 6.48
CA VAL A 346 -2.85 6.37 7.22
C VAL A 346 -2.69 4.97 7.83
N ALA A 347 -3.75 4.40 8.44
CA ALA A 347 -3.69 3.07 9.04
C ALA A 347 -3.38 1.98 8.00
N ASP A 348 -4.03 2.04 6.84
CA ASP A 348 -3.75 1.16 5.71
C ASP A 348 -2.32 1.30 5.19
N SER A 349 -1.83 2.54 5.06
CA SER A 349 -0.46 2.82 4.64
C SER A 349 0.58 2.27 5.63
N VAL A 350 0.34 2.41 6.94
CA VAL A 350 1.20 1.86 8.00
C VAL A 350 1.27 0.34 7.91
N ARG A 351 0.14 -0.35 7.71
CA ARG A 351 0.13 -1.82 7.54
C ARG A 351 0.86 -2.25 6.29
N THR A 352 0.69 -1.50 5.21
CA THR A 352 1.39 -1.74 3.95
C THR A 352 2.91 -1.64 4.12
N LEU A 353 3.38 -0.61 4.82
CA LEU A 353 4.79 -0.48 5.17
C LEU A 353 5.26 -1.68 6.01
N ALA A 354 4.56 -2.00 7.10
CA ALA A 354 4.97 -3.07 8.01
C ALA A 354 5.00 -4.45 7.35
N LYS A 355 4.09 -4.71 6.40
CA LYS A 355 4.06 -5.96 5.63
C LYS A 355 5.27 -6.08 4.70
N ASN A 356 5.69 -4.98 4.09
CA ASN A 356 6.76 -4.98 3.09
C ASN A 356 8.16 -4.79 3.66
N LEU A 357 8.30 -4.02 4.75
CA LEU A 357 9.57 -3.67 5.38
C LEU A 357 9.85 -4.59 6.57
N THR A 358 10.29 -5.82 6.29
CA THR A 358 10.67 -6.80 7.32
C THR A 358 11.96 -6.41 8.05
N VAL A 359 12.21 -7.02 9.20
CA VAL A 359 13.46 -6.81 9.97
C VAL A 359 14.70 -7.12 9.12
N ASP A 360 14.67 -8.19 8.31
CA ASP A 360 15.78 -8.56 7.43
C ASP A 360 16.03 -7.50 6.36
N LYS A 361 14.95 -6.95 5.78
CA LYS A 361 15.03 -5.85 4.81
C LYS A 361 15.55 -4.57 5.43
N ILE A 362 15.18 -4.26 6.68
CA ILE A 362 15.75 -3.14 7.44
C ILE A 362 17.24 -3.35 7.63
N ASN A 363 17.66 -4.54 8.08
CA ASN A 363 19.07 -4.87 8.28
C ASN A 363 19.87 -4.76 6.97
N GLN A 364 19.30 -5.23 5.86
CA GLN A 364 19.90 -5.11 4.54
C GLN A 364 20.01 -3.64 4.11
N ALA A 365 18.99 -2.82 4.33
CA ALA A 365 19.06 -1.38 4.04
C ALA A 365 20.18 -0.67 4.83
N PHE A 366 20.40 -1.01 6.11
CA PHE A 366 21.54 -0.51 6.88
C PHE A 366 22.90 -0.92 6.30
N LYS A 367 23.00 -2.16 5.82
CA LYS A 367 24.22 -2.67 5.17
C LYS A 367 24.47 -1.95 3.85
N ASP A 368 23.45 -1.81 3.01
CA ASP A 368 23.54 -1.17 1.70
C ASP A 368 23.84 0.32 1.80
N ALA A 369 23.29 1.00 2.80
CA ALA A 369 23.60 2.39 3.11
C ALA A 369 24.98 2.58 3.76
N ARG A 370 25.70 1.48 4.06
CA ARG A 370 26.97 1.48 4.79
C ARG A 370 26.87 2.33 6.07
N TYR A 371 25.75 2.23 6.78
CA TYR A 371 25.47 3.08 7.93
C TYR A 371 26.44 2.77 9.09
N PRO A 372 26.83 3.72 9.96
CA PRO A 372 27.81 3.46 11.03
C PRO A 372 27.33 2.42 12.06
N LEU A 373 28.11 1.36 12.29
CA LEU A 373 27.73 0.22 13.16
C LEU A 373 27.32 0.65 14.57
N LYS A 374 28.07 1.56 15.19
CA LYS A 374 27.78 2.09 16.53
C LYS A 374 26.39 2.74 16.63
N GLN A 375 25.90 3.31 15.53
CA GLN A 375 24.61 4.01 15.46
C GLN A 375 23.48 3.10 14.95
N ARG A 376 23.80 2.00 14.24
CA ARG A 376 22.81 1.07 13.68
C ARG A 376 21.85 0.54 14.73
N ALA A 377 22.36 0.06 15.86
CA ALA A 377 21.52 -0.55 16.89
C ALA A 377 20.43 0.43 17.39
N THR A 378 20.82 1.66 17.73
CA THR A 378 19.90 2.70 18.21
C THR A 378 18.91 3.13 17.14
N MET A 379 19.37 3.37 15.90
CA MET A 379 18.51 3.76 14.78
C MET A 379 17.51 2.65 14.42
N ARG A 380 17.99 1.41 14.32
CA ARG A 380 17.15 0.23 14.06
C ARG A 380 16.10 0.05 15.14
N GLN A 381 16.49 0.12 16.41
CA GLN A 381 15.55 -0.04 17.52
C GLN A 381 14.49 1.07 17.49
N THR A 382 14.91 2.32 17.28
CA THR A 382 13.99 3.46 17.14
C THR A 382 12.98 3.23 16.02
N LEU A 383 13.45 2.77 14.85
CA LEU A 383 12.58 2.46 13.72
C LEU A 383 11.56 1.35 14.05
N LEU A 384 12.02 0.25 14.65
CA LEU A 384 11.15 -0.88 15.02
C LEU A 384 10.11 -0.47 16.07
N ASP A 385 10.49 0.33 17.06
CA ASP A 385 9.56 0.83 18.07
C ASP A 385 8.51 1.77 17.45
N ARG A 386 8.91 2.65 16.52
CA ARG A 386 7.98 3.50 15.76
C ARG A 386 7.00 2.67 14.94
N MET A 387 7.46 1.63 14.24
CA MET A 387 6.59 0.70 13.50
C MET A 387 5.59 0.00 14.41
N LYS A 388 6.03 -0.47 15.57
CA LYS A 388 5.15 -1.09 16.56
C LYS A 388 4.07 -0.13 17.06
N ILE A 389 4.44 1.11 17.38
CA ILE A 389 3.50 2.13 17.87
C ILE A 389 2.50 2.51 16.77
N ALA A 390 2.97 2.72 15.53
CA ALA A 390 2.12 3.07 14.41
C ALA A 390 1.12 1.94 14.09
N LEU A 391 1.55 0.67 14.15
CA LEU A 391 0.65 -0.48 13.97
C LEU A 391 -0.42 -0.54 15.07
N ALA A 392 -0.03 -0.34 16.33
CA ALA A 392 -0.99 -0.31 17.43
C ALA A 392 -2.00 0.85 17.28
N TRP A 393 -1.56 1.99 16.75
CA TRP A 393 -2.46 3.09 16.39
C TRP A 393 -3.40 2.72 15.24
N ALA A 394 -2.87 2.09 14.17
CA ALA A 394 -3.65 1.65 13.02
C ALA A 394 -4.75 0.64 13.41
N ASP A 395 -4.42 -0.32 14.28
CA ASP A 395 -5.36 -1.31 14.81
C ASP A 395 -6.45 -0.70 15.69
N LYS A 396 -6.19 0.46 16.30
CA LYS A 396 -7.18 1.19 17.08
C LYS A 396 -8.15 1.99 16.19
N VAL A 397 -7.64 2.68 15.17
CA VAL A 397 -8.46 3.62 14.36
C VAL A 397 -9.16 2.96 13.18
N TYR A 398 -8.61 1.86 12.68
CA TYR A 398 -9.17 1.08 11.57
C TYR A 398 -8.97 -0.41 11.86
N PRO A 399 -9.74 -1.01 12.79
CA PRO A 399 -9.59 -2.42 13.15
C PRO A 399 -9.91 -3.33 11.96
N LEU A 400 -9.13 -4.39 11.79
CA LEU A 400 -9.44 -5.44 10.82
C LEU A 400 -10.24 -6.54 11.53
N ASP A 401 -11.49 -6.78 11.10
CA ASP A 401 -12.43 -7.67 11.81
C ASP A 401 -11.90 -9.09 11.97
N LYS A 402 -11.28 -9.65 10.92
CA LYS A 402 -10.78 -11.03 10.93
C LYS A 402 -9.64 -11.23 9.95
N VAL A 403 -8.45 -11.49 10.49
CA VAL A 403 -7.32 -12.05 9.73
C VAL A 403 -7.45 -13.57 9.69
N VAL A 404 -7.54 -14.13 8.49
CA VAL A 404 -7.61 -15.57 8.24
C VAL A 404 -6.28 -16.04 7.69
N ASN A 405 -5.67 -17.02 8.36
CA ASN A 405 -4.41 -17.63 7.92
C ASN A 405 -4.71 -18.88 7.09
N VAL A 406 -4.00 -19.06 5.98
CA VAL A 406 -4.16 -20.21 5.08
C VAL A 406 -3.24 -21.34 5.52
N GLN A 407 -3.78 -22.55 5.61
CA GLN A 407 -3.00 -23.76 5.86
C GLN A 407 -2.54 -24.37 4.55
N HIS A 408 -1.22 -24.45 4.36
CA HIS A 408 -0.62 -25.15 3.23
C HIS A 408 -0.15 -26.55 3.64
N SER A 409 -0.14 -27.50 2.70
CA SER A 409 0.55 -28.78 2.90
C SER A 409 2.07 -28.53 2.92
N THR A 410 2.78 -29.26 3.79
CA THR A 410 4.23 -29.08 3.97
C THR A 410 5.08 -29.69 2.85
N GLU A 411 4.47 -30.41 1.90
CA GLU A 411 5.19 -31.34 1.00
C GLU A 411 5.45 -30.81 -0.42
N GLU A 412 4.90 -29.66 -0.83
CA GLU A 412 5.12 -29.11 -2.18
C GLU A 412 5.61 -27.66 -2.15
N ARG A 413 6.88 -27.42 -1.82
CA ARG A 413 7.58 -26.24 -2.34
C ARG A 413 8.29 -26.65 -3.62
N VAL A 414 7.64 -26.35 -4.75
CA VAL A 414 8.17 -26.58 -6.10
C VAL A 414 9.34 -25.64 -6.38
N ARG A 415 10.23 -26.16 -7.22
CA ARG A 415 11.57 -25.71 -7.61
C ARG A 415 11.67 -24.26 -8.12
N GLU A 416 12.88 -23.72 -7.96
CA GLU A 416 13.37 -22.48 -8.56
C GLU A 416 13.08 -22.45 -10.07
N VAL A 417 12.43 -21.37 -10.50
CA VAL A 417 12.27 -21.00 -11.90
C VAL A 417 13.62 -20.45 -12.37
N ILE A 418 14.09 -20.94 -13.50
CA ILE A 418 15.30 -20.46 -14.17
C ILE A 418 14.93 -19.14 -14.87
N GLU A 419 15.65 -18.07 -14.55
CA GLU A 419 15.54 -16.78 -15.25
C GLU A 419 16.03 -16.96 -16.70
N ASP A 420 15.15 -16.69 -17.68
CA ASP A 420 15.53 -16.57 -19.10
C ASP A 420 15.42 -15.09 -19.52
N ASP A 421 16.43 -14.64 -20.28
CA ASP A 421 16.72 -13.24 -20.64
C ASP A 421 15.60 -12.51 -21.41
N ASP A 422 15.58 -11.18 -21.24
CA ASP A 422 14.67 -10.14 -21.80
C ASP A 422 14.61 -10.07 -23.36
N LEU A 423 14.23 -11.16 -24.04
CA LEU A 423 13.93 -11.13 -25.47
C LEU A 423 12.45 -10.83 -25.71
N PRO A 424 12.11 -10.03 -26.75
CA PRO A 424 10.72 -9.82 -27.14
C PRO A 424 10.08 -11.16 -27.49
N MET A 425 9.08 -11.56 -26.70
CA MET A 425 8.39 -12.84 -26.85
C MET A 425 7.79 -12.97 -28.26
N ASP A 426 8.28 -13.94 -29.01
CA ASP A 426 7.69 -14.34 -30.29
C ASP A 426 6.30 -14.93 -29.98
N HIS A 427 5.23 -14.33 -30.53
CA HIS A 427 3.86 -14.76 -30.25
C HIS A 427 3.62 -16.19 -30.75
N ALA A 428 4.35 -16.60 -31.79
CA ALA A 428 4.32 -17.97 -32.26
C ALA A 428 5.01 -18.90 -31.27
N GLN A 429 6.18 -18.52 -30.75
CA GLN A 429 6.87 -19.28 -29.70
C GLN A 429 6.03 -19.38 -28.43
N ALA A 430 5.40 -18.29 -28.01
CA ALA A 430 4.48 -18.28 -26.89
C ALA A 430 3.36 -19.30 -27.09
N LEU A 431 2.72 -19.34 -28.27
CA LEU A 431 1.68 -20.33 -28.59
C LEU A 431 2.21 -21.77 -28.60
N ILE A 432 3.43 -21.98 -29.06
CA ILE A 432 4.12 -23.28 -29.03
C ILE A 432 4.37 -23.71 -27.58
N ASP A 433 4.88 -22.81 -26.73
CA ASP A 433 5.13 -23.03 -25.30
C ASP A 433 3.82 -23.27 -24.53
N MET A 434 2.75 -22.66 -25.01
CA MET A 434 1.36 -22.84 -24.58
C MET A 434 0.71 -24.14 -25.10
N GLY A 435 1.46 -24.97 -25.82
CA GLY A 435 1.03 -26.27 -26.31
C GLY A 435 0.10 -26.22 -27.52
N TYR A 436 0.10 -25.16 -28.32
CA TYR A 436 -0.63 -25.14 -29.60
C TYR A 436 0.18 -25.82 -30.70
N HIS A 437 -0.53 -26.56 -31.57
CA HIS A 437 0.05 -27.15 -32.78
C HIS A 437 -0.41 -26.40 -34.03
N GLY A 438 0.37 -26.52 -35.10
CA GLY A 438 0.15 -25.75 -36.34
C GLY A 438 0.77 -24.34 -36.31
N VAL A 439 1.59 -24.05 -35.29
CA VAL A 439 2.29 -22.77 -35.13
C VAL A 439 3.77 -22.94 -35.51
N VAL A 440 4.33 -21.98 -36.23
CA VAL A 440 5.76 -21.96 -36.61
C VAL A 440 6.38 -20.69 -36.04
N PRO A 441 7.56 -20.77 -35.37
CA PRO A 441 8.25 -19.58 -34.85
C PRO A 441 8.39 -18.48 -35.90
N GLY A 442 8.19 -17.23 -35.49
CA GLY A 442 8.26 -16.05 -36.36
C GLY A 442 7.01 -15.75 -37.19
N MET A 443 5.89 -16.48 -37.02
CA MET A 443 4.64 -16.12 -37.67
C MET A 443 4.13 -14.75 -37.21
N PRO A 444 3.64 -13.88 -38.13
CA PRO A 444 3.06 -12.60 -37.76
C PRO A 444 1.79 -12.77 -36.91
N PRO A 445 1.56 -11.92 -35.89
CA PRO A 445 0.36 -11.98 -35.04
C PRO A 445 -0.97 -11.96 -35.82
N GLU A 446 -1.05 -11.21 -36.92
CA GLU A 446 -2.26 -11.15 -37.75
C GLU A 446 -2.56 -12.49 -38.40
N PHE A 447 -1.53 -13.19 -38.85
CA PHE A 447 -1.65 -14.51 -39.48
C PHE A 447 -2.03 -15.56 -38.44
N LEU A 448 -1.38 -15.55 -37.27
CA LEU A 448 -1.76 -16.42 -36.15
C LEU A 448 -3.23 -16.26 -35.78
N GLY A 449 -3.74 -15.03 -35.74
CA GLY A 449 -5.13 -14.74 -35.41
C GLY A 449 -6.13 -15.27 -36.45
N GLU A 450 -5.77 -15.22 -37.73
CA GLU A 450 -6.59 -15.79 -38.82
C GLU A 450 -6.58 -17.32 -38.79
N GLN A 451 -5.41 -17.93 -38.56
CA GLN A 451 -5.25 -19.37 -38.46
C GLN A 451 -6.00 -19.97 -37.26
N LEU A 452 -6.05 -19.26 -36.13
CA LEU A 452 -6.88 -19.63 -34.98
C LEU A 452 -8.38 -19.56 -35.28
N LYS A 453 -8.83 -18.47 -35.91
CA LYS A 453 -10.24 -18.31 -36.32
C LYS A 453 -10.70 -19.41 -37.28
N ASN A 454 -9.81 -19.84 -38.17
CA ASN A 454 -10.08 -20.90 -39.13
C ASN A 454 -9.88 -22.31 -38.53
N GLY A 455 -9.52 -22.42 -37.25
CA GLY A 455 -9.30 -23.68 -36.55
C GLY A 455 -8.10 -24.48 -37.06
N MET A 456 -7.15 -23.84 -37.74
CA MET A 456 -5.92 -24.49 -38.25
C MET A 456 -4.84 -24.59 -37.17
N ILE A 457 -4.76 -23.59 -36.30
CA ILE A 457 -4.01 -23.67 -35.04
C ILE A 457 -4.98 -24.17 -33.99
N LYS A 458 -4.62 -25.28 -33.32
CA LYS A 458 -5.46 -25.88 -32.29
C LYS A 458 -4.66 -26.11 -31.02
N PRO A 459 -5.33 -26.05 -29.85
CA PRO A 459 -4.72 -26.53 -28.62
C PRO A 459 -4.34 -28.00 -28.76
N ARG A 460 -3.16 -28.42 -28.29
CA ARG A 460 -2.85 -29.86 -28.15
C ARG A 460 -3.87 -30.46 -27.20
N GLU A 461 -4.58 -31.50 -27.64
CA GLU A 461 -5.48 -32.22 -26.75
C GLU A 461 -4.66 -32.75 -25.57
N PRO A 462 -5.07 -32.48 -24.31
CA PRO A 462 -4.31 -32.90 -23.15
C PRO A 462 -4.22 -34.43 -23.13
N GLN A 463 -3.04 -34.95 -23.47
CA GLN A 463 -2.76 -36.38 -23.39
C GLN A 463 -2.47 -36.74 -21.93
N GLY A 464 -3.54 -36.89 -21.15
CA GLY A 464 -3.49 -37.42 -19.78
C GLY A 464 -3.39 -36.37 -18.67
N LYS A 465 -3.64 -36.84 -17.44
CA LYS A 465 -3.52 -36.08 -16.18
C LYS A 465 -2.03 -35.85 -15.85
N THR A 466 -1.31 -35.09 -16.67
CA THR A 466 0.07 -34.73 -16.33
C THR A 466 0.01 -33.50 -15.43
N GLY A 467 0.57 -33.60 -14.22
CA GLY A 467 0.73 -32.47 -13.30
C GLY A 467 1.76 -31.43 -13.79
N ASN A 468 2.03 -31.38 -15.09
CA ASN A 468 3.02 -30.53 -15.72
C ASN A 468 2.35 -29.22 -16.22
N PRO A 469 2.63 -28.06 -15.60
CA PRO A 469 1.98 -26.80 -15.93
C PRO A 469 2.32 -26.23 -17.32
N HIS A 470 3.32 -26.75 -18.02
CA HIS A 470 3.68 -26.36 -19.40
C HIS A 470 2.97 -27.21 -20.47
N GLU A 471 2.26 -28.27 -20.08
CA GLU A 471 1.42 -29.07 -20.98
C GLU A 471 -0.06 -28.63 -20.95
N MET A 472 -0.34 -27.58 -20.17
CA MET A 472 -1.68 -27.00 -20.04
C MET A 472 -1.85 -25.84 -21.02
N LEU A 473 -3.00 -25.82 -21.67
CA LEU A 473 -3.40 -24.69 -22.48
C LEU A 473 -3.34 -23.40 -21.67
N PRO A 474 -2.98 -22.28 -22.30
CA PRO A 474 -3.02 -20.98 -21.69
C PRO A 474 -4.45 -20.72 -21.26
N LYS A 475 -4.54 -20.24 -20.03
CA LYS A 475 -5.82 -19.93 -19.41
C LYS A 475 -6.45 -18.69 -20.03
N VAL A 476 -5.72 -18.01 -20.93
CA VAL A 476 -6.20 -16.96 -21.83
C VAL A 476 -6.25 -17.55 -23.25
N GLY A 477 -7.40 -17.41 -23.92
CA GLY A 477 -7.52 -17.86 -25.30
C GLY A 477 -6.54 -17.10 -26.21
N PRO A 478 -5.94 -17.76 -27.20
CA PRO A 478 -4.98 -17.13 -28.10
C PRO A 478 -5.64 -16.05 -28.99
N GLU A 479 -6.97 -16.07 -29.10
CA GLU A 479 -7.75 -15.00 -29.74
C GLU A 479 -7.64 -13.67 -28.99
N GLU A 480 -7.47 -13.70 -27.67
CA GLU A 480 -7.28 -12.49 -26.85
C GLU A 480 -5.84 -11.98 -26.94
N LEU A 481 -4.84 -12.87 -26.90
CA LEU A 481 -3.42 -12.49 -27.01
C LEU A 481 -3.07 -11.72 -28.30
N LEU A 482 -3.88 -11.87 -29.34
CA LEU A 482 -3.63 -11.33 -30.68
C LEU A 482 -4.48 -10.10 -31.05
N ARG A 483 -5.34 -9.60 -30.14
CA ARG A 483 -6.24 -8.47 -30.41
C ARG A 483 -5.60 -7.09 -30.25
N LYS A 484 -5.27 -6.45 -31.38
CA LYS A 484 -4.71 -5.08 -31.41
C LYS A 484 -5.61 -4.01 -30.76
N ASP A 485 -6.93 -4.22 -30.78
CA ASP A 485 -7.95 -3.28 -30.26
C ASP A 485 -8.11 -3.31 -28.73
N GLN A 486 -7.81 -4.44 -28.09
CA GLN A 486 -7.70 -4.54 -26.63
C GLN A 486 -6.30 -4.19 -26.13
N PHE A 487 -5.27 -4.42 -26.96
CA PHE A 487 -3.87 -4.38 -26.54
C PHE A 487 -3.02 -3.49 -27.44
N GLY A 488 -3.39 -2.21 -27.64
CA GLY A 488 -2.69 -1.23 -28.50
C GLY A 488 -1.23 -0.96 -28.11
N GLY A 489 -0.34 -1.93 -28.34
CA GLY A 489 1.05 -1.97 -27.88
C GLY A 489 1.50 -3.28 -27.19
N GLY A 490 0.57 -4.21 -26.92
CA GLY A 490 0.78 -5.51 -26.28
C GLY A 490 0.71 -5.44 -24.76
N LEU A 491 -0.05 -6.34 -24.13
CA LEU A 491 -0.11 -6.56 -22.67
C LEU A 491 1.32 -6.51 -22.06
N ALA A 492 2.27 -7.19 -22.70
CA ALA A 492 3.68 -7.23 -22.32
C ALA A 492 4.36 -5.87 -22.09
N LYS A 493 4.03 -4.81 -22.85
CA LYS A 493 4.65 -3.49 -22.64
C LYS A 493 4.00 -2.70 -21.50
N ALA A 494 2.75 -3.02 -21.16
CA ALA A 494 2.00 -2.34 -20.11
C ALA A 494 2.13 -3.04 -18.75
N MET A 495 2.28 -4.37 -18.74
CA MET A 495 2.35 -5.18 -17.51
C MET A 495 3.47 -4.76 -16.55
N PRO A 496 4.72 -4.52 -16.99
CA PRO A 496 5.78 -4.06 -16.08
C PRO A 496 5.37 -2.79 -15.32
N LYS A 497 4.70 -1.85 -16.00
CA LYS A 497 4.22 -0.60 -15.39
C LYS A 497 3.18 -0.84 -14.31
N TYR A 498 2.35 -1.86 -14.46
CA TYR A 498 1.34 -2.23 -13.46
C TYR A 498 1.95 -3.05 -12.32
N PHE A 499 2.90 -3.94 -12.59
CA PHE A 499 3.55 -4.74 -11.56
C PHE A 499 4.28 -3.89 -10.53
N ASP A 500 4.97 -2.83 -10.96
CA ASP A 500 5.61 -1.93 -10.02
C ASP A 500 4.61 -1.19 -9.11
N ARG A 501 3.35 -1.07 -9.51
CA ARG A 501 2.25 -0.52 -8.69
C ARG A 501 1.55 -1.60 -7.85
N MET A 502 1.67 -2.87 -8.23
CA MET A 502 1.16 -4.02 -7.48
C MET A 502 2.13 -4.49 -6.38
N LYS A 503 3.43 -4.17 -6.45
CA LYS A 503 4.47 -4.60 -5.49
C LYS A 503 4.17 -4.32 -4.02
N ALA A 504 3.43 -3.26 -3.72
CA ALA A 504 2.94 -2.93 -2.37
C ALA A 504 1.40 -2.95 -2.29
N GLY A 505 0.77 -3.51 -3.32
CA GLY A 505 -0.67 -3.50 -3.49
C GLY A 505 -1.37 -4.67 -2.79
N ARG A 506 -2.68 -4.71 -3.02
CA ARG A 506 -3.56 -5.79 -2.57
C ARG A 506 -4.49 -6.21 -3.69
N LEU A 507 -4.78 -7.50 -3.77
CA LEU A 507 -5.95 -8.00 -4.47
C LEU A 507 -7.16 -7.74 -3.58
N VAL A 508 -8.20 -7.16 -4.15
CA VAL A 508 -9.43 -6.79 -3.46
C VAL A 508 -10.59 -7.45 -4.16
N ARG A 509 -11.46 -8.08 -3.38
CA ARG A 509 -12.67 -8.72 -3.90
C ARG A 509 -13.84 -8.44 -2.99
N ARG A 510 -14.92 -7.96 -3.58
CA ARG A 510 -16.20 -7.82 -2.89
C ARG A 510 -17.00 -9.12 -3.02
N MET A 511 -17.65 -9.53 -1.94
CA MET A 511 -18.25 -10.86 -1.87
C MET A 511 -19.42 -10.96 -0.89
N SER A 512 -20.15 -12.05 -1.08
CA SER A 512 -21.28 -12.46 -0.24
C SER A 512 -20.88 -13.24 1.01
N ASP A 513 -21.81 -13.41 1.94
CA ASP A 513 -21.64 -14.30 3.11
C ASP A 513 -21.26 -15.72 2.70
N GLY A 514 -21.91 -16.24 1.65
CA GLY A 514 -21.63 -17.58 1.12
C GLY A 514 -20.21 -17.71 0.59
N GLU A 515 -19.75 -16.73 -0.21
CA GLU A 515 -18.38 -16.68 -0.71
C GLU A 515 -17.37 -16.51 0.44
N ARG A 516 -17.62 -15.61 1.38
CA ARG A 516 -16.77 -15.45 2.58
C ARG A 516 -16.63 -16.78 3.31
N GLY A 517 -17.75 -17.47 3.56
CA GLY A 517 -17.76 -18.78 4.20
C GLY A 517 -16.99 -19.85 3.43
N ALA A 518 -17.00 -19.79 2.10
CA ALA A 518 -16.21 -20.68 1.25
C ALA A 518 -14.70 -20.42 1.41
N PHE A 519 -14.26 -19.16 1.38
CA PHE A 519 -12.86 -18.80 1.60
C PHE A 519 -12.37 -19.16 3.00
N GLU A 520 -13.19 -18.94 4.04
CA GLU A 520 -12.85 -19.33 5.41
C GLU A 520 -12.65 -20.84 5.57
N LYS A 521 -13.50 -21.65 4.91
CA LYS A 521 -13.33 -23.11 4.88
C LYS A 521 -12.09 -23.52 4.09
N ALA A 522 -11.88 -22.92 2.92
CA ALA A 522 -10.73 -23.19 2.07
C ALA A 522 -9.40 -22.89 2.77
N ALA A 523 -9.34 -21.84 3.60
CA ALA A 523 -8.14 -21.52 4.37
C ALA A 523 -7.76 -22.60 5.40
N GLY A 524 -8.72 -23.41 5.85
CA GLY A 524 -8.49 -24.53 6.76
C GLY A 524 -8.16 -25.85 6.06
N GLU A 525 -8.24 -25.90 4.73
CA GLU A 525 -8.06 -27.11 3.93
C GLU A 525 -6.65 -27.15 3.32
N LYS A 526 -6.04 -28.34 3.33
CA LYS A 526 -4.68 -28.57 2.80
C LYS A 526 -4.69 -29.17 1.40
N ASP A 527 -5.78 -29.83 1.05
CA ASP A 527 -5.99 -30.45 -0.25
C ASP A 527 -6.46 -29.40 -1.26
N MET A 528 -5.64 -29.15 -2.29
CA MET A 528 -5.93 -28.14 -3.30
C MET A 528 -7.19 -28.47 -4.11
N GLU A 529 -7.52 -29.75 -4.34
CA GLU A 529 -8.74 -30.09 -5.07
C GLU A 529 -9.98 -29.65 -4.29
N LYS A 530 -10.00 -29.89 -2.98
CA LYS A 530 -11.08 -29.44 -2.08
C LYS A 530 -11.13 -27.92 -1.93
N VAL A 531 -9.98 -27.25 -1.85
CA VAL A 531 -9.91 -25.78 -1.89
C VAL A 531 -10.62 -25.26 -3.14
N LEU A 532 -10.32 -25.84 -4.30
CA LEU A 532 -10.92 -25.45 -5.56
C LEU A 532 -12.40 -25.82 -5.64
N GLU A 533 -12.86 -26.93 -5.08
CA GLU A 533 -14.29 -27.29 -5.01
C GLU A 533 -15.10 -26.32 -4.14
N LEU A 534 -14.53 -25.86 -3.03
CA LEU A 534 -15.16 -24.87 -2.15
C LEU A 534 -15.31 -23.52 -2.85
N ILE A 535 -14.29 -23.11 -3.60
CA ILE A 535 -14.22 -21.76 -4.20
C ILE A 535 -14.88 -21.72 -5.59
N PHE A 536 -14.77 -22.81 -6.37
CA PHE A 536 -15.33 -22.97 -7.70
C PHE A 536 -16.31 -24.15 -7.72
N PRO A 537 -17.54 -23.98 -7.22
CA PRO A 537 -18.53 -25.05 -7.18
C PRO A 537 -18.90 -25.52 -8.60
N GLU A 538 -19.23 -26.81 -8.72
CA GLU A 538 -19.54 -27.46 -10.00
C GLU A 538 -20.67 -26.79 -10.79
N ALA A 539 -20.57 -26.85 -12.12
CA ALA A 539 -21.58 -26.35 -13.05
C ALA A 539 -22.99 -26.89 -12.72
N GLY A 540 -23.99 -26.00 -12.68
CA GLY A 540 -25.37 -26.33 -12.33
C GLY A 540 -25.74 -26.11 -10.87
N LYS A 541 -24.76 -25.81 -9.99
CA LYS A 541 -25.02 -25.30 -8.64
C LYS A 541 -25.11 -23.76 -8.66
N PRO A 542 -25.99 -23.13 -7.86
CA PRO A 542 -25.99 -21.68 -7.70
C PRO A 542 -24.58 -21.18 -7.34
N GLY A 543 -24.03 -20.23 -8.11
CA GLY A 543 -22.68 -19.70 -7.91
C GLY A 543 -21.55 -20.42 -8.64
N ALA A 544 -21.84 -21.40 -9.51
CA ALA A 544 -20.82 -22.05 -10.36
C ALA A 544 -20.15 -21.02 -11.29
N ARG A 545 -18.89 -20.71 -11.02
CA ARG A 545 -18.07 -19.79 -11.81
C ARG A 545 -16.85 -20.53 -12.33
N GLY A 546 -16.48 -20.29 -13.59
CA GLY A 546 -15.23 -20.81 -14.17
C GLY A 546 -14.00 -19.97 -13.84
N GLU A 547 -14.21 -18.78 -13.27
CA GLU A 547 -13.20 -17.74 -13.10
C GLU A 547 -13.50 -16.82 -11.92
N MET A 548 -12.47 -16.10 -11.49
CA MET A 548 -12.51 -15.14 -10.41
C MET A 548 -11.86 -13.84 -10.85
N VAL A 549 -12.45 -12.71 -10.47
CA VAL A 549 -11.93 -11.38 -10.76
C VAL A 549 -11.49 -10.68 -9.48
N TRP A 550 -10.36 -10.01 -9.59
CA TRP A 550 -9.74 -9.24 -8.53
C TRP A 550 -9.52 -7.81 -8.99
N SER A 551 -9.99 -6.86 -8.19
CA SER A 551 -9.53 -5.48 -8.30
C SER A 551 -8.19 -5.33 -7.58
N VAL A 552 -7.42 -4.30 -7.93
CA VAL A 552 -6.15 -4.03 -7.27
C VAL A 552 -6.24 -2.72 -6.51
N ASN A 553 -5.86 -2.75 -5.23
CA ASN A 553 -5.85 -1.64 -4.25
C ASN A 553 -7.21 -1.08 -3.84
N LYS A 554 -8.10 -0.83 -4.81
CA LYS A 554 -9.46 -0.32 -4.57
C LYS A 554 -10.48 -1.43 -4.87
N PRO A 555 -11.53 -1.57 -4.04
CA PRO A 555 -12.61 -2.49 -4.33
C PRO A 555 -13.44 -1.96 -5.50
N TYR A 556 -14.18 -2.86 -6.11
CA TYR A 556 -15.24 -2.48 -7.01
C TYR A 556 -16.41 -1.81 -6.24
N VAL A 557 -16.90 -0.69 -6.78
CA VAL A 557 -18.09 0.02 -6.28
C VAL A 557 -19.23 -0.14 -7.28
N PHE A 558 -20.39 -0.60 -6.82
CA PHE A 558 -21.55 -0.80 -7.69
C PHE A 558 -22.10 0.55 -8.19
N GLU A 559 -22.50 0.65 -9.45
CA GLU A 559 -23.09 1.89 -10.01
C GLU A 559 -24.29 2.39 -9.21
N ARG A 560 -25.12 1.48 -8.69
CA ARG A 560 -26.25 1.83 -7.80
C ARG A 560 -25.82 2.40 -6.45
N GLU A 561 -24.67 1.97 -5.93
CA GLU A 561 -24.13 2.57 -4.71
C GLU A 561 -23.61 3.96 -5.02
N ILE A 562 -22.93 4.15 -6.14
CA ILE A 562 -22.53 5.47 -6.60
C ILE A 562 -23.74 6.38 -6.75
N ALA A 563 -24.82 5.91 -7.41
CA ALA A 563 -26.07 6.65 -7.54
C ALA A 563 -26.66 6.99 -6.16
N LYS A 564 -26.77 6.00 -5.26
CA LYS A 564 -27.25 6.20 -3.87
C LYS A 564 -26.39 7.23 -3.13
N LEU A 565 -25.07 7.16 -3.29
CA LEU A 565 -24.13 8.09 -2.69
C LEU A 565 -24.26 9.49 -3.28
N LYS A 566 -24.63 9.62 -4.56
CA LYS A 566 -24.95 10.90 -5.21
C LYS A 566 -26.36 11.41 -4.90
N GLY A 567 -27.20 10.62 -4.24
CA GLY A 567 -28.62 10.92 -4.07
C GLY A 567 -29.40 10.84 -5.39
N GLU A 568 -28.90 10.09 -6.36
CA GLU A 568 -29.50 9.87 -7.67
C GLU A 568 -30.26 8.53 -7.69
N ASP A 569 -31.36 8.48 -8.45
CA ASP A 569 -32.02 7.22 -8.75
C ASP A 569 -31.15 6.39 -9.70
N TYR A 570 -30.86 5.15 -9.30
CA TYR A 570 -30.16 4.21 -10.15
C TYR A 570 -31.03 3.84 -11.38
N LYS A 571 -30.50 4.08 -12.59
CA LYS A 571 -31.23 3.88 -13.85
C LYS A 571 -30.90 2.59 -14.60
N GLY A 572 -30.03 1.75 -14.05
CA GLY A 572 -29.63 0.52 -14.74
C GLY A 572 -30.61 -0.64 -14.54
N THR A 573 -30.39 -1.72 -15.28
CA THR A 573 -31.30 -2.87 -15.40
C THR A 573 -30.93 -4.04 -14.50
N GLU A 574 -29.97 -3.85 -13.58
CA GLU A 574 -29.49 -4.85 -12.62
C GLU A 574 -30.60 -5.24 -11.61
N THR A 575 -31.48 -6.15 -12.01
CA THR A 575 -32.63 -6.56 -11.20
C THR A 575 -32.34 -7.79 -10.33
N GLU A 576 -31.18 -8.46 -10.49
CA GLU A 576 -30.91 -9.76 -9.88
C GLU A 576 -29.86 -9.77 -8.75
N HIS A 577 -29.09 -8.70 -8.54
CA HIS A 577 -28.04 -8.69 -7.52
C HIS A 577 -28.30 -7.65 -6.45
N ARG A 578 -28.83 -8.12 -5.32
CA ARG A 578 -29.07 -7.32 -4.13
C ARG A 578 -27.73 -6.91 -3.51
N PRO A 579 -27.39 -5.60 -3.40
CA PRO A 579 -26.15 -5.15 -2.76
C PRO A 579 -26.05 -5.61 -1.31
N GLU A 580 -27.18 -5.81 -0.63
CA GLU A 580 -27.27 -6.45 0.67
C GLU A 580 -26.81 -7.91 0.70
N ASP A 581 -26.52 -8.52 -0.45
CA ASP A 581 -25.88 -9.83 -0.49
C ASP A 581 -24.34 -9.70 -0.54
N TYR A 582 -23.77 -8.51 -0.69
CA TYR A 582 -22.32 -8.27 -0.92
C TYR A 582 -21.72 -7.32 0.12
N HIS A 583 -21.85 -7.68 1.39
CA HIS A 583 -21.39 -6.88 2.52
C HIS A 583 -19.91 -7.04 2.87
N TRP A 584 -19.19 -8.00 2.27
CA TRP A 584 -17.79 -8.24 2.63
C TRP A 584 -16.84 -7.77 1.55
N ILE A 585 -15.73 -7.18 1.97
CA ILE A 585 -14.55 -6.98 1.15
C ILE A 585 -13.42 -7.84 1.71
N MET A 586 -12.87 -8.68 0.86
CA MET A 586 -11.69 -9.46 1.14
C MET A 586 -10.47 -8.79 0.52
N GLU A 587 -9.40 -8.71 1.29
CA GLU A 587 -8.12 -8.18 0.83
C GLU A 587 -7.00 -9.21 1.00
N ILE A 588 -6.14 -9.28 -0.01
CA ILE A 588 -4.96 -10.15 -0.03
C ILE A 588 -3.76 -9.31 -0.42
N TYR A 589 -2.76 -9.21 0.47
CA TYR A 589 -1.50 -8.56 0.13
C TYR A 589 -0.81 -9.35 -0.98
N ILE A 590 -0.39 -8.63 -2.03
CA ILE A 590 0.31 -9.23 -3.15
C ILE A 590 1.74 -9.57 -2.72
N THR A 591 2.13 -10.83 -2.87
CA THR A 591 3.50 -11.30 -2.60
C THR A 591 4.33 -11.30 -3.89
N GLN A 592 5.66 -11.43 -3.77
CA GLN A 592 6.52 -11.59 -4.95
C GLN A 592 6.15 -12.84 -5.76
N GLU A 593 5.92 -13.97 -5.10
CA GLU A 593 5.46 -15.21 -5.74
C GLU A 593 4.15 -15.01 -6.52
N MET A 594 3.22 -14.22 -5.98
CA MET A 594 2.00 -13.85 -6.72
C MET A 594 2.31 -12.95 -7.91
N LEU A 595 3.22 -11.97 -7.79
CA LEU A 595 3.60 -11.13 -8.93
C LEU A 595 4.27 -11.93 -10.04
N ASP A 596 5.18 -12.83 -9.70
CA ASP A 596 5.86 -13.69 -10.66
C ASP A 596 4.82 -14.57 -11.39
N PHE A 597 3.89 -15.18 -10.63
CA PHE A 597 2.77 -15.90 -11.22
C PHE A 597 1.90 -15.01 -12.12
N LEU A 598 1.60 -13.77 -11.71
CA LEU A 598 0.79 -12.86 -12.51
C LEU A 598 1.53 -12.40 -13.78
N ALA A 599 2.85 -12.23 -13.72
CA ALA A 599 3.71 -11.90 -14.85
C ALA A 599 3.66 -12.98 -15.92
N ASP A 600 3.71 -14.22 -15.48
CA ASP A 600 3.75 -15.36 -16.39
C ASP A 600 2.36 -15.77 -16.90
N TYR A 601 1.30 -15.60 -16.09
CA TYR A 601 0.03 -16.31 -16.32
C TYR A 601 -1.25 -15.47 -16.18
N ALA A 602 -1.21 -14.21 -15.75
CA ALA A 602 -2.44 -13.44 -15.54
C ALA A 602 -3.03 -12.89 -16.84
N TYR A 603 -4.35 -12.94 -16.93
CA TYR A 603 -5.10 -12.07 -17.84
C TYR A 603 -5.43 -10.76 -17.11
N ILE A 604 -4.90 -9.65 -17.63
CA ILE A 604 -5.29 -8.31 -17.18
C ILE A 604 -6.23 -7.71 -18.22
N ASN A 605 -7.47 -7.43 -17.78
CA ASN A 605 -8.49 -6.87 -18.65
C ASN A 605 -8.59 -5.36 -18.43
N ASN A 606 -8.44 -4.59 -19.50
CA ASN A 606 -8.72 -3.16 -19.51
C ASN A 606 -9.84 -2.86 -20.53
N PRO A 607 -11.12 -2.99 -20.15
CA PRO A 607 -12.22 -2.73 -21.06
C PRO A 607 -12.35 -1.22 -21.29
N THR A 608 -11.61 -0.69 -22.27
CA THR A 608 -11.75 0.72 -22.72
C THR A 608 -12.86 0.91 -23.76
N GLY A 609 -13.42 -0.18 -24.27
CA GLY A 609 -14.58 -0.21 -25.17
C GLY A 609 -14.75 -1.58 -25.83
N GLY A 610 -15.99 -2.06 -25.96
CA GLY A 610 -16.31 -3.31 -26.66
C GLY A 610 -17.18 -4.28 -25.86
N ALA A 611 -17.76 -5.25 -26.58
CA ALA A 611 -18.47 -6.36 -25.95
C ALA A 611 -17.48 -7.20 -25.16
N LYS A 612 -17.92 -7.65 -23.98
CA LYS A 612 -17.21 -8.60 -23.13
C LYS A 612 -16.65 -9.75 -23.98
N PRO A 613 -15.37 -10.12 -23.83
CA PRO A 613 -14.82 -11.19 -24.63
C PRO A 613 -15.60 -12.49 -24.38
N SER A 614 -15.82 -13.28 -25.43
CA SER A 614 -16.73 -14.43 -25.41
C SER A 614 -16.35 -15.47 -24.36
N ALA A 615 -15.04 -15.59 -24.08
CA ALA A 615 -14.47 -16.45 -23.03
C ALA A 615 -15.00 -16.15 -21.62
N PHE A 616 -15.59 -14.97 -21.40
CA PHE A 616 -16.01 -14.51 -20.08
C PHE A 616 -17.54 -14.55 -19.92
N LEU A 617 -18.33 -14.83 -20.96
CA LEU A 617 -19.81 -14.66 -20.96
C LEU A 617 -20.53 -15.29 -19.75
N GLY A 618 -19.99 -16.36 -19.17
CA GLY A 618 -20.53 -17.04 -17.98
C GLY A 618 -20.43 -16.26 -16.65
N ASN A 619 -19.65 -15.17 -16.58
CA ASN A 619 -19.54 -14.34 -15.38
C ASN A 619 -20.27 -12.99 -15.50
N PRO A 620 -21.58 -12.87 -15.24
CA PRO A 620 -22.31 -11.61 -15.40
C PRO A 620 -21.70 -10.43 -14.63
N THR A 621 -20.89 -10.65 -13.59
CA THR A 621 -20.23 -9.58 -12.81
C THR A 621 -19.09 -8.89 -13.55
N LEU A 622 -18.52 -9.48 -14.61
CA LEU A 622 -17.43 -8.85 -15.37
C LEU A 622 -17.87 -7.61 -16.16
N LYS A 623 -19.18 -7.48 -16.45
CA LYS A 623 -19.77 -6.22 -16.98
C LYS A 623 -19.76 -5.09 -15.94
N MET A 624 -19.66 -5.46 -14.67
CA MET A 624 -19.89 -4.57 -13.54
C MET A 624 -18.56 -4.01 -13.04
N GLU A 625 -17.51 -4.84 -12.95
CA GLU A 625 -16.24 -4.57 -12.25
C GLU A 625 -15.33 -3.42 -12.81
N GLY A 626 -15.80 -2.60 -13.75
CA GLY A 626 -15.01 -1.70 -14.60
C GLY A 626 -14.47 -0.38 -14.02
N GLN A 627 -14.23 -0.26 -12.71
CA GLN A 627 -13.70 0.99 -12.14
C GLN A 627 -12.18 1.02 -11.98
N SER A 628 -11.54 -0.01 -11.42
CA SER A 628 -10.07 -0.03 -11.30
C SER A 628 -9.43 -0.30 -12.67
N GLY A 629 -8.80 0.72 -13.24
CA GLY A 629 -8.17 0.63 -14.56
C GLY A 629 -9.14 0.51 -15.73
N GLY A 630 -10.38 0.98 -15.59
CA GLY A 630 -11.41 0.96 -16.64
C GLY A 630 -11.68 2.35 -17.27
N VAL A 631 -12.83 2.52 -17.93
CA VAL A 631 -13.19 3.74 -18.69
C VAL A 631 -13.14 5.01 -17.83
N HIS A 632 -13.48 4.90 -16.55
CA HIS A 632 -13.53 6.01 -15.60
C HIS A 632 -12.22 6.28 -14.86
N ASP A 633 -11.24 5.36 -14.95
CA ASP A 633 -9.92 5.48 -14.32
C ASP A 633 -8.85 4.94 -15.26
N LYS A 634 -8.56 5.70 -16.33
CA LYS A 634 -7.54 5.34 -17.33
C LYS A 634 -6.14 5.21 -16.73
N GLY A 635 -5.91 5.79 -15.55
CA GLY A 635 -4.67 5.70 -14.79
C GLY A 635 -4.66 4.55 -13.78
N GLY A 636 -5.77 3.83 -13.58
CA GLY A 636 -5.89 2.76 -12.61
C GLY A 636 -5.13 1.49 -12.99
N ILE A 637 -4.94 0.62 -12.01
CA ILE A 637 -4.43 -0.75 -12.25
C ILE A 637 -5.61 -1.59 -12.73
N PRO A 638 -5.52 -2.28 -13.89
CA PRO A 638 -6.66 -3.03 -14.38
C PRO A 638 -6.92 -4.30 -13.55
N ASN A 639 -8.15 -4.80 -13.64
CA ASN A 639 -8.55 -6.00 -12.91
C ASN A 639 -7.82 -7.24 -13.42
N ILE A 640 -7.59 -8.17 -12.48
CA ILE A 640 -6.95 -9.46 -12.74
C ILE A 640 -8.03 -10.53 -12.79
N VAL A 641 -8.08 -11.29 -13.90
CA VAL A 641 -9.02 -12.42 -14.04
C VAL A 641 -8.25 -13.74 -14.01
N ILE A 642 -8.71 -14.67 -13.19
CA ILE A 642 -8.02 -15.93 -12.92
C ILE A 642 -9.01 -17.09 -13.00
N LYS A 643 -8.72 -18.08 -13.84
CA LYS A 643 -9.49 -19.34 -13.93
C LYS A 643 -9.17 -20.29 -12.78
N LYS A 644 -10.05 -21.27 -12.52
CA LYS A 644 -9.90 -22.31 -11.47
C LYS A 644 -8.48 -22.84 -11.31
N ASP A 645 -7.87 -23.33 -12.39
CA ASP A 645 -6.52 -23.90 -12.33
C ASP A 645 -5.43 -22.85 -12.09
N GLY A 646 -5.64 -21.60 -12.52
CA GLY A 646 -4.70 -20.50 -12.27
C GLY A 646 -4.76 -20.08 -10.80
N PHE A 647 -5.97 -20.10 -10.25
CA PHE A 647 -6.21 -19.79 -8.85
C PHE A 647 -5.50 -20.78 -7.92
N ALA A 648 -5.42 -22.07 -8.30
CA ALA A 648 -4.67 -23.07 -7.54
C ALA A 648 -3.20 -22.67 -7.30
N LYS A 649 -2.55 -22.09 -8.33
CA LYS A 649 -1.17 -21.58 -8.23
C LYS A 649 -1.12 -20.31 -7.39
N LEU A 650 -2.01 -19.34 -7.67
CA LEU A 650 -2.10 -18.11 -6.88
C LEU A 650 -2.29 -18.44 -5.38
N TRP A 651 -3.15 -19.39 -5.06
CA TRP A 651 -3.47 -19.81 -3.69
C TRP A 651 -2.25 -20.24 -2.90
N LYS A 652 -1.27 -20.91 -3.54
CA LYS A 652 -0.01 -21.31 -2.90
C LYS A 652 0.77 -20.10 -2.36
N GLY A 653 0.69 -18.94 -3.03
CA GLY A 653 1.31 -17.69 -2.59
C GLY A 653 0.51 -16.93 -1.52
N ILE A 654 -0.73 -17.33 -1.23
CA ILE A 654 -1.60 -16.67 -0.24
C ILE A 654 -1.31 -17.22 1.15
N GLN A 655 -0.70 -16.41 2.01
CA GLN A 655 -0.42 -16.79 3.40
C GLN A 655 -1.60 -16.45 4.33
N SER A 656 -2.25 -15.32 4.07
CA SER A 656 -3.35 -14.81 4.86
C SER A 656 -4.16 -13.82 4.03
N PHE A 657 -5.42 -13.66 4.39
CA PHE A 657 -6.30 -12.62 3.88
C PHE A 657 -7.16 -12.11 5.03
N HIS A 658 -7.76 -10.93 4.86
CA HIS A 658 -8.68 -10.39 5.85
C HIS A 658 -9.97 -9.93 5.21
N PHE A 659 -11.00 -9.91 6.04
CA PHE A 659 -12.31 -9.39 5.69
C PHE A 659 -12.56 -8.10 6.44
N VAL A 660 -13.24 -7.17 5.76
CA VAL A 660 -13.81 -5.95 6.33
C VAL A 660 -15.22 -5.82 5.77
N GLU A 661 -16.15 -5.33 6.57
CA GLU A 661 -17.45 -4.94 6.03
C GLU A 661 -17.30 -3.82 4.99
N ALA A 662 -18.09 -3.88 3.92
CA ALA A 662 -18.02 -2.95 2.82
C ALA A 662 -18.37 -1.51 3.23
N GLU A 663 -19.09 -1.36 4.35
CA GLU A 663 -19.42 -0.09 5.01
C GLU A 663 -18.22 0.52 5.75
N ASP A 664 -17.35 -0.32 6.33
CA ASP A 664 -16.18 0.11 7.12
C ASP A 664 -14.88 0.13 6.30
N HIS A 665 -14.92 -0.36 5.06
CA HIS A 665 -13.74 -0.43 4.22
C HIS A 665 -13.23 0.95 3.80
N LEU A 666 -11.91 1.09 3.74
CA LEU A 666 -11.15 2.29 3.35
C LEU A 666 -11.77 3.12 2.21
N TRP A 667 -12.20 2.48 1.13
CA TRP A 667 -12.82 3.12 -0.04
C TRP A 667 -13.92 4.14 0.30
N ARG A 668 -14.75 3.91 1.33
CA ARG A 668 -15.79 4.86 1.76
C ARG A 668 -15.25 6.02 2.56
N HIS A 669 -14.09 5.83 3.15
CA HIS A 669 -13.38 6.77 4.00
C HIS A 669 -12.19 7.40 3.28
N SER A 670 -12.05 7.20 1.96
CA SER A 670 -10.92 7.75 1.21
C SER A 670 -11.14 9.23 0.93
N SER A 671 -10.04 9.98 0.98
CA SER A 671 -9.99 11.43 0.79
C SER A 671 -10.21 11.84 -0.67
N ASP A 672 -9.98 10.93 -1.62
CA ASP A 672 -10.20 11.15 -3.06
C ASP A 672 -11.68 11.04 -3.47
N ASN A 673 -12.54 10.57 -2.56
CA ASN A 673 -13.96 10.34 -2.82
C ASN A 673 -14.78 11.63 -2.73
N THR A 674 -14.38 12.61 -3.54
CA THR A 674 -14.79 14.01 -3.47
C THR A 674 -16.30 14.18 -3.63
N GLU A 675 -16.94 13.36 -4.45
CA GLU A 675 -18.40 13.37 -4.64
C GLU A 675 -19.13 12.83 -3.40
N LEU A 676 -18.58 11.79 -2.77
CA LEU A 676 -19.10 11.18 -1.55
C LEU A 676 -18.93 12.10 -0.34
N ILE A 677 -17.79 12.79 -0.26
CA ILE A 677 -17.53 13.84 0.72
C ILE A 677 -18.51 15.00 0.52
N LYS A 678 -18.78 15.42 -0.72
CA LYS A 678 -19.78 16.47 -1.03
C LYS A 678 -21.19 16.03 -0.63
N ALA A 679 -21.61 14.82 -1.01
CA ALA A 679 -22.92 14.30 -0.70
C ALA A 679 -23.12 14.08 0.81
N LYS A 680 -22.11 13.57 1.52
CA LYS A 680 -22.13 13.45 2.98
C LYS A 680 -22.26 14.81 3.66
N LYS A 681 -21.47 15.81 3.23
CA LYS A 681 -21.58 17.19 3.73
C LYS A 681 -22.96 17.80 3.45
N GLU A 682 -23.53 17.54 2.27
CA GLU A 682 -24.87 18.03 1.92
C GLU A 682 -25.95 17.36 2.78
N LYS A 683 -25.81 16.05 3.05
CA LYS A 683 -26.70 15.33 3.96
C LYS A 683 -26.59 15.83 5.40
N GLU A 684 -25.38 15.95 5.94
CA GLU A 684 -25.13 16.50 7.28
C GLU A 684 -25.68 17.92 7.41
N TRP A 685 -25.56 18.74 6.36
CA TRP A 685 -26.18 20.06 6.30
C TRP A 685 -27.71 19.99 6.33
N LYS A 686 -28.34 19.08 5.58
CA LYS A 686 -29.80 18.88 5.59
C LYS A 686 -30.30 18.41 6.96
N ASP A 687 -29.63 17.43 7.55
CA ASP A 687 -29.95 16.88 8.87
C ASP A 687 -29.82 17.97 9.95
N GLU A 688 -28.77 18.82 9.87
CA GLU A 688 -28.60 19.97 10.77
C GLU A 688 -29.72 21.01 10.60
N GLN A 689 -30.12 21.30 9.36
CA GLN A 689 -31.25 22.21 9.09
C GLN A 689 -32.57 21.66 9.64
N GLU A 690 -32.80 20.35 9.57
CA GLU A 690 -33.97 19.71 10.19
C GLU A 690 -33.92 19.77 11.72
N ARG A 691 -32.76 19.46 12.32
CA ARG A 691 -32.55 19.57 13.77
C ARG A 691 -32.81 20.99 14.28
N VAL A 692 -32.31 22.01 13.58
CA VAL A 692 -32.57 23.43 13.91
C VAL A 692 -34.05 23.77 13.75
N LYS A 693 -34.74 23.24 12.74
CA LYS A 693 -36.19 23.43 12.58
C LYS A 693 -36.98 22.78 13.71
N GLU A 694 -36.62 21.56 14.13
CA GLU A 694 -37.25 20.86 15.25
C GLU A 694 -37.02 21.58 16.57
N GLN A 695 -35.79 22.03 16.83
CA GLN A 695 -35.47 22.83 18.01
C GLN A 695 -36.30 24.12 18.03
N ARG A 696 -36.38 24.85 16.92
CA ARG A 696 -37.24 26.05 16.81
C ARG A 696 -38.72 25.75 17.05
N LYS A 697 -39.23 24.60 16.61
CA LYS A 697 -40.61 24.18 16.89
C LYS A 697 -40.81 23.92 18.38
N LYS A 698 -39.84 23.26 19.03
CA LYS A 698 -39.86 23.00 20.47
C LYS A 698 -39.80 24.30 21.27
N ASP A 699 -38.87 25.19 20.94
CA ASP A 699 -38.73 26.51 21.58
C ASP A 699 -40.01 27.36 21.42
N ARG A 700 -40.64 27.32 20.24
CA ARG A 700 -41.93 27.99 20.01
C ARG A 700 -43.05 27.41 20.85
N LYS A 701 -43.09 26.08 21.01
CA LYS A 701 -44.07 25.41 21.86
C LYS A 701 -43.85 25.74 23.34
N GLU A 702 -42.61 25.68 23.81
CA GLU A 702 -42.26 26.09 25.18
C GLU A 702 -42.54 27.57 25.44
N ALA A 703 -42.33 28.44 24.45
CA ALA A 703 -42.68 29.85 24.54
C ALA A 703 -44.20 30.09 24.55
N ALA A 704 -44.97 29.28 23.83
CA ALA A 704 -46.44 29.34 23.84
C ALA A 704 -47.05 28.77 25.13
N ASP A 705 -46.42 27.75 25.72
CA ASP A 705 -46.84 27.12 26.98
C ASP A 705 -46.42 27.91 28.23
N LYS A 706 -45.47 28.86 28.10
CA LYS A 706 -45.18 29.81 29.18
C LYS A 706 -46.39 30.74 29.32
N PRO A 707 -47.09 30.72 30.47
CA PRO A 707 -48.18 31.67 30.69
C PRO A 707 -47.61 33.07 30.51
N VAL A 708 -48.25 33.85 29.63
CA VAL A 708 -47.97 35.27 29.53
C VAL A 708 -48.28 35.84 30.90
N ASP A 709 -47.24 36.23 31.62
CA ASP A 709 -47.37 36.88 32.92
C ASP A 709 -47.98 38.27 32.68
N ASN A 710 -49.32 38.30 32.64
CA ASN A 710 -50.10 39.49 32.36
C ASN A 710 -49.85 40.60 33.40
N ASP A 711 -49.27 40.27 34.56
CA ASP A 711 -48.93 41.24 35.60
C ASP A 711 -47.76 42.17 35.20
N ASN A 712 -46.96 41.78 34.19
CA ASN A 712 -45.87 42.62 33.69
C ASN A 712 -46.21 43.38 32.40
N PHE A 713 -47.32 43.04 31.73
CA PHE A 713 -47.76 43.76 30.52
C PHE A 713 -48.33 45.16 30.88
N GLY A 714 -48.99 45.29 32.03
CA GLY A 714 -49.47 46.57 32.55
C GLY A 714 -48.35 47.56 32.91
N LYS A 715 -47.21 47.06 33.43
CA LYS A 715 -46.04 47.90 33.75
C LYS A 715 -45.23 48.33 32.53
N LEU A 716 -45.20 47.52 31.46
CA LEU A 716 -44.41 47.83 30.27
C LEU A 716 -45.08 48.86 29.34
N PHE A 717 -46.41 48.96 29.38
CA PHE A 717 -47.18 49.90 28.53
C PHE A 717 -47.63 51.17 29.24
N GLY A 718 -47.21 51.41 30.48
CA GLY A 718 -47.36 52.73 31.12
C GLY A 718 -48.81 53.24 31.20
N TRP A 719 -49.78 52.34 31.37
CA TRP A 719 -51.14 52.75 31.76
C TRP A 719 -51.11 53.05 33.25
N GLY A 720 -50.54 54.21 33.59
CA GLY A 720 -50.78 54.85 34.88
C GLY A 720 -52.23 55.30 34.90
N GLU A 721 -53.00 54.79 35.86
CA GLU A 721 -54.25 55.43 36.27
C GLU A 721 -53.88 56.81 36.86
N GLU A 722 -54.26 57.87 36.15
CA GLU A 722 -54.30 59.23 36.70
C GLU A 722 -55.47 59.31 37.70
N GLU A 723 -55.14 59.54 38.98
CA GLU A 723 -55.92 60.41 39.89
C GLU A 723 -55.09 61.66 40.19
#